data_AF-A0A5C7XJT1-F1
#
_entry.id   AF-A0A5C7XJT1-F1
#
_cell.length_a   1.000
_cell.length_b   1.000
_cell.length_c   1.000
_cell.angle_alpha   90.00
_cell.angle_beta   90.00
_cell.angle_gamma   90.00
#
_symmetry.space_group_name_H-M   'P 1'
#
loop_
_entity.id
_entity.type
_entity.pdbx_description
1 polymer ?
#
loop_
_entity_poly.entity_id
_entity_poly.type
_entity_poly.pdbx_seq_one_letter_code
_entity_poly.pdbx_strand_id
1 'polypeptide(L)'
;MAQDVRARSVSVVFGEAIMSSAIARLLRMCVLSTAVAMPLGWAGIASAQAAEPLPRRAALGVQLANAPEGPGVQVQGVLPGSTALAVGVQAGDRLLALNDAPVASIAEVLAWLANSRAGAPIAVKVRRGAQDIVLRGTMGERARDPGGPGYRVEYGEVAIDGARLRTMLSVPTSPSPSGKYPVLFYVQGVALSTMDTVLAEPHPYSRFLQPFAQAGYITYRVDKPGVGDSEGGPGTSVDFLREYDGYRAALKALLTRKDVDASRVFVFGHSMGGVWGPMLAGEFKLRGLAVYGTAYQGWYDYEQENARRQYKLAGIEGATLESAVAQKARISHLFFNEKRTPEQIRADYPELSDAMDEMFQGGVYFGRALPFWHQLNAIDMAAMWAKADTAVLAMHGAGDYVSSGADHRAIAERVNAVRPGTARAVEVTNADHGMMAFANERAAFAGFGKPGALYSETVAVALDAWLAPMTGLRAFPATDDTARRLPDGAGKGRTMDIAQGDADGDGDLDLFLAKEFEANVLLRNDGGRYALAEGALPIGQEDSEDAVLADFDGDGDLDAIFPSEDTANNEYVLNDGRGVFVASPHPLPTKTESNAGIAGDIDGDGDIDAILSRNAGRELVLLNDGKGRFEVASAVWMPEVIDVTQDLKLVDIDGDRDLDLIAGNEPVKGGRNRLYINTGKAFVDETDARLPAPSAPEETRKVAFGDADGDGDADLFFANVNFQMPGIARSRLLINDGGRFRDETDTRLPALAQSALDAQFEDVDGDRDADLLLGTIGAGAQWLRNDGRGRFERATEAFGSVDPQRAGIAIALLRTAEGMLLYESGFDRGDRVLRLAKSADGEG
;
A
#
# COMPACT_ATOMS: atom_id res chain seq x y z
N MET A 1 42.12 33.88 9.25
CA MET A 1 41.03 33.22 9.98
C MET A 1 39.98 32.81 8.95
N ALA A 2 40.02 31.74 8.17
CA ALA A 2 40.69 30.43 8.20
C ALA A 2 40.31 29.55 9.41
N GLN A 3 39.56 28.48 9.10
CA GLN A 3 39.15 27.32 9.91
C GLN A 3 37.82 27.45 10.69
N ASP A 4 36.71 27.02 10.08
CA ASP A 4 35.79 25.98 10.64
C ASP A 4 34.59 25.68 9.72
N VAL A 5 34.87 25.16 8.52
CA VAL A 5 33.85 24.50 7.69
C VAL A 5 34.42 23.13 7.31
N ARG A 6 34.38 22.17 8.26
CA ARG A 6 34.57 20.77 7.93
C ARG A 6 33.23 20.20 7.47
N ALA A 7 33.25 19.75 6.23
CA ALA A 7 32.21 19.06 5.49
C ALA A 7 31.47 18.03 6.34
N ARG A 8 30.13 18.13 6.35
CA ARG A 8 29.25 16.99 6.58
C ARG A 8 29.23 16.20 5.28
N SER A 9 29.91 15.06 5.27
CA SER A 9 29.89 14.10 4.17
C SER A 9 28.49 13.52 4.03
N VAL A 10 27.92 13.60 2.83
CA VAL A 10 26.64 12.99 2.48
C VAL A 10 26.98 11.63 1.88
N SER A 11 26.66 10.55 2.58
CA SER A 11 26.73 9.19 2.03
C SER A 11 25.34 8.60 2.15
N VAL A 12 24.71 8.33 1.02
CA VAL A 12 23.32 7.88 0.92
C VAL A 12 23.30 6.57 0.12
N VAL A 13 22.45 5.65 0.59
CA VAL A 13 22.03 4.37 0.01
C VAL A 13 22.68 3.12 0.62
N PHE A 14 21.85 2.43 1.42
CA PHE A 14 21.96 1.12 2.06
C PHE A 14 23.17 0.78 2.93
N GLY A 15 22.91 0.73 4.25
CA GLY A 15 23.23 -0.43 5.09
C GLY A 15 24.65 -1.00 5.05
N GLU A 16 25.66 -0.15 5.11
CA GLU A 16 26.88 -0.32 5.91
C GLU A 16 27.67 0.99 5.83
N ALA A 17 27.51 1.86 6.84
CA ALA A 17 28.32 3.07 6.93
C ALA A 17 29.78 2.67 7.26
N ILE A 18 30.70 2.83 6.30
CA ILE A 18 32.15 2.71 6.55
C ILE A 18 32.86 4.03 6.23
N MET A 19 33.48 4.55 7.30
CA MET A 19 34.66 5.41 7.41
C MET A 19 34.57 6.94 7.31
N SER A 20 35.07 7.56 8.39
CA SER A 20 35.92 8.76 8.35
C SER A 20 37.29 8.45 8.99
N SER A 21 38.34 8.77 8.23
CA SER A 21 39.79 8.88 8.46
C SER A 21 40.42 8.61 9.85
N ALA A 22 41.43 7.71 9.89
CA ALA A 22 42.86 8.08 10.09
C ALA A 22 43.77 6.82 10.12
N ILE A 23 45.00 6.98 9.63
CA ILE A 23 46.15 6.04 9.64
C ILE A 23 46.32 5.22 8.35
N ALA A 24 46.83 5.90 7.32
CA ALA A 24 47.76 5.31 6.36
C ALA A 24 49.19 5.53 6.87
N ARG A 25 49.88 4.45 7.28
CA ARG A 25 51.36 4.27 7.23
C ARG A 25 51.77 3.01 8.02
N LEU A 26 52.15 1.92 7.33
CA LEU A 26 53.48 1.29 7.43
C LEU A 26 53.56 -0.06 6.66
N LEU A 27 54.40 -0.03 5.63
CA LEU A 27 55.32 -1.07 5.12
C LEU A 27 54.86 -2.16 4.12
N ARG A 28 55.62 -2.15 3.01
CA ARG A 28 55.69 -3.06 1.86
C ARG A 28 56.75 -4.16 2.06
N MET A 29 56.70 -5.14 1.14
CA MET A 29 57.74 -6.07 0.65
C MET A 29 57.68 -7.48 1.28
N CYS A 30 57.71 -8.61 0.56
CA CYS A 30 58.37 -8.98 -0.70
C CYS A 30 57.59 -10.06 -1.50
N VAL A 31 57.84 -10.08 -2.80
CA VAL A 31 57.52 -11.13 -3.79
C VAL A 31 58.50 -12.30 -3.65
N LEU A 32 58.05 -13.55 -3.78
CA LEU A 32 58.74 -14.59 -4.56
C LEU A 32 57.88 -15.83 -4.81
N SER A 33 57.70 -16.10 -6.11
CA SER A 33 57.23 -17.31 -6.74
C SER A 33 58.14 -18.52 -6.48
N THR A 34 57.55 -19.71 -6.28
CA THR A 34 58.14 -20.97 -6.75
C THR A 34 57.02 -21.99 -6.99
N ALA A 35 56.89 -22.40 -8.26
CA ALA A 35 56.12 -23.54 -8.68
C ALA A 35 56.94 -24.83 -8.43
N VAL A 36 56.30 -25.86 -7.89
CA VAL A 36 56.82 -27.24 -7.89
C VAL A 36 55.77 -28.11 -8.56
N ALA A 37 56.22 -28.88 -9.55
CA ALA A 37 55.41 -29.78 -10.34
C ALA A 37 55.55 -31.24 -9.86
N MET A 38 54.47 -32.00 -10.12
CA MET A 38 54.35 -33.46 -10.35
C MET A 38 54.16 -34.40 -9.14
N PRO A 39 53.58 -35.63 -9.31
CA PRO A 39 53.10 -36.30 -10.54
C PRO A 39 51.66 -36.90 -10.50
N LEU A 40 51.24 -37.36 -11.67
CA LEU A 40 50.10 -38.25 -11.98
C LEU A 40 50.05 -39.53 -11.12
N GLY A 41 48.85 -39.94 -10.72
CA GLY A 41 48.61 -41.24 -10.07
C GLY A 41 47.13 -41.64 -9.91
N TRP A 42 46.67 -42.44 -10.88
CA TRP A 42 45.63 -43.48 -10.83
C TRP A 42 44.14 -43.15 -10.55
N ALA A 43 43.33 -43.60 -11.50
CA ALA A 43 41.88 -43.65 -11.47
C ALA A 43 41.38 -44.59 -10.37
N GLY A 44 40.63 -44.03 -9.43
CA GLY A 44 39.69 -44.76 -8.57
C GLY A 44 38.27 -44.51 -9.06
N ILE A 45 37.53 -45.58 -9.33
CA ILE A 45 36.09 -45.52 -9.57
C ILE A 45 35.46 -45.05 -8.26
N ALA A 46 35.07 -43.78 -8.18
CA ALA A 46 34.33 -43.23 -7.05
C ALA A 46 32.89 -43.76 -7.14
N SER A 47 32.54 -44.63 -6.20
CA SER A 47 31.16 -44.89 -5.83
C SER A 47 30.45 -43.55 -5.59
N ALA A 48 29.27 -43.36 -6.17
CA ALA A 48 28.42 -42.19 -5.95
C ALA A 48 28.05 -42.10 -4.47
N GLN A 49 28.89 -41.42 -3.70
CA GLN A 49 28.60 -41.00 -2.35
C GLN A 49 27.55 -39.90 -2.48
N ALA A 50 26.38 -40.10 -1.87
CA ALA A 50 25.37 -39.06 -1.80
C ALA A 50 26.05 -37.79 -1.28
N ALA A 51 26.02 -36.72 -2.08
CA ALA A 51 26.65 -35.46 -1.70
C ALA A 51 26.09 -35.02 -0.34
N GLU A 52 26.97 -34.73 0.62
CA GLU A 52 26.53 -34.24 1.94
C GLU A 52 25.74 -32.93 1.75
N PRO A 53 24.59 -32.75 2.42
CA PRO A 53 23.83 -31.49 2.36
C PRO A 53 24.73 -30.30 2.70
N LEU A 54 24.44 -29.12 2.13
CA LEU A 54 25.11 -27.88 2.49
C LEU A 54 25.16 -27.74 4.02
N PRO A 55 26.34 -27.57 4.63
CA PRO A 55 26.47 -27.47 6.07
C PRO A 55 25.90 -26.13 6.56
N ARG A 56 25.38 -26.11 7.79
CA ARG A 56 24.99 -24.86 8.47
C ARG A 56 26.22 -24.12 8.94
N ARG A 57 26.33 -22.84 8.61
CA ARG A 57 27.41 -21.99 9.15
C ARG A 57 27.13 -21.58 10.59
N ALA A 58 28.21 -21.31 11.32
CA ALA A 58 28.13 -20.75 12.67
C ALA A 58 27.52 -19.34 12.61
N ALA A 59 26.68 -18.99 13.58
CA ALA A 59 26.08 -17.67 13.65
C ALA A 59 26.10 -17.11 15.07
N LEU A 60 26.46 -15.83 15.19
CA LEU A 60 26.40 -15.12 16.47
C LEU A 60 24.96 -14.71 16.81
N GLY A 61 24.21 -14.18 15.84
CA GLY A 61 22.81 -13.77 15.98
C GLY A 61 22.61 -12.45 16.74
N VAL A 62 23.34 -11.42 16.30
CA VAL A 62 23.28 -10.04 16.82
C VAL A 62 22.93 -9.07 15.70
N GLN A 63 22.17 -8.04 16.03
CA GLN A 63 22.03 -6.83 15.22
C GLN A 63 23.07 -5.82 15.67
N LEU A 64 23.84 -5.28 14.73
CA LEU A 64 25.02 -4.47 15.01
C LEU A 64 24.91 -3.07 14.40
N ALA A 65 25.46 -2.09 15.10
CA ALA A 65 25.71 -0.75 14.59
C ALA A 65 27.12 -0.29 14.97
N ASN A 66 27.70 0.62 14.20
CA ASN A 66 28.97 1.22 14.56
C ASN A 66 28.84 1.92 15.93
N ALA A 67 29.86 1.75 16.76
CA ALA A 67 29.86 2.39 18.07
C ALA A 67 30.10 3.91 17.91
N PRO A 68 29.33 4.77 18.59
CA PRO A 68 29.41 6.22 18.39
C PRO A 68 30.77 6.83 18.77
N GLU A 69 31.48 6.27 19.76
CA GLU A 69 32.82 6.73 20.16
C GLU A 69 33.67 5.59 20.76
N GLY A 70 34.93 5.44 20.34
CA GLY A 70 35.88 4.44 20.86
C GLY A 70 35.77 3.05 20.20
N PRO A 71 36.72 2.12 20.46
CA PRO A 71 36.77 0.82 19.81
C PRO A 71 35.59 -0.07 20.21
N GLY A 72 35.08 -0.86 19.26
CA GLY A 72 33.99 -1.81 19.45
C GLY A 72 32.81 -1.57 18.49
N VAL A 73 31.84 -2.49 18.54
CA VAL A 73 30.60 -2.42 17.75
C VAL A 73 29.41 -2.50 18.70
N GLN A 74 28.40 -1.67 18.50
CA GLN A 74 27.20 -1.62 19.33
C GLN A 74 26.26 -2.77 18.98
N VAL A 75 25.81 -3.54 19.97
CA VAL A 75 24.73 -4.51 19.83
C VAL A 75 23.40 -3.78 19.99
N GLN A 76 22.62 -3.71 18.92
CA GLN A 76 21.28 -3.12 18.91
C GLN A 76 20.20 -4.12 19.32
N GLY A 77 20.41 -5.40 19.01
CA GLY A 77 19.46 -6.47 19.25
C GLY A 77 20.15 -7.82 19.27
N VAL A 78 19.51 -8.79 19.92
CA VAL A 78 19.98 -10.17 20.03
C VAL A 78 18.85 -11.08 19.59
N LEU A 79 19.11 -11.96 18.63
CA LEU A 79 18.08 -12.84 18.06
C LEU A 79 17.72 -13.98 19.03
N PRO A 80 16.44 -14.36 19.17
CA PRO A 80 16.04 -15.54 19.92
C PRO A 80 16.75 -16.82 19.45
N GLY A 81 17.11 -17.70 20.40
CA GLY A 81 17.78 -18.97 20.09
C GLY A 81 19.20 -18.85 19.52
N SER A 82 19.79 -17.64 19.50
CA SER A 82 21.13 -17.41 18.96
C SER A 82 22.27 -17.77 19.92
N THR A 83 23.48 -17.93 19.37
CA THR A 83 24.72 -18.04 20.17
C THR A 83 24.89 -16.86 21.12
N ALA A 84 24.64 -15.64 20.65
CA ALA A 84 24.78 -14.42 21.43
C ALA A 84 23.85 -14.42 22.65
N LEU A 85 22.59 -14.79 22.46
CA LEU A 85 21.65 -14.94 23.58
C LEU A 85 22.11 -16.02 24.55
N ALA A 86 22.55 -17.18 24.03
CA ALA A 86 22.99 -18.32 24.84
C ALA A 86 24.23 -18.03 25.69
N VAL A 87 25.18 -17.22 25.18
CA VAL A 87 26.35 -16.79 25.97
C VAL A 87 26.06 -15.57 26.84
N GLY A 88 24.90 -14.93 26.70
CA GLY A 88 24.44 -13.83 27.55
C GLY A 88 24.76 -12.42 27.05
N VAL A 89 25.00 -12.25 25.74
CA VAL A 89 25.06 -10.93 25.08
C VAL A 89 23.66 -10.31 25.13
N GLN A 90 23.59 -9.00 25.34
CA GLN A 90 22.35 -8.24 25.46
C GLN A 90 22.34 -7.05 24.50
N ALA A 91 21.14 -6.60 24.12
CA ALA A 91 20.99 -5.31 23.47
C ALA A 91 21.56 -4.21 24.38
N GLY A 92 22.30 -3.27 23.79
CA GLY A 92 23.03 -2.24 24.54
C GLY A 92 24.48 -2.61 24.88
N ASP A 93 24.88 -3.89 24.76
CA ASP A 93 26.28 -4.27 24.90
C ASP A 93 27.14 -3.67 23.77
N ARG A 94 28.38 -3.30 24.09
CA ARG A 94 29.39 -3.01 23.07
C ARG A 94 30.32 -4.20 22.91
N LEU A 95 30.31 -4.82 21.74
CA LEU A 95 31.21 -5.91 21.38
C LEU A 95 32.64 -5.39 21.18
N LEU A 96 33.60 -5.93 21.91
CA LEU A 96 35.01 -5.51 21.91
C LEU A 96 35.95 -6.56 21.31
N ALA A 97 35.63 -7.85 21.45
CA ALA A 97 36.44 -8.94 20.89
C ALA A 97 35.62 -10.23 20.75
N LEU A 98 36.02 -11.06 19.78
CA LEU A 98 35.56 -12.43 19.57
C LEU A 98 36.76 -13.36 19.72
N ASN A 99 36.77 -14.18 20.75
CA ASN A 99 37.94 -14.87 21.29
C ASN A 99 39.08 -13.87 21.56
N ASP A 100 40.23 -14.10 20.95
CA ASP A 100 41.40 -13.22 21.06
C ASP A 100 41.45 -12.15 19.95
N ALA A 101 40.47 -12.13 19.04
CA ALA A 101 40.40 -11.17 17.95
C ALA A 101 39.67 -9.89 18.42
N PRO A 102 40.35 -8.74 18.50
CA PRO A 102 39.68 -7.47 18.77
C PRO A 102 38.71 -7.14 17.63
N VAL A 103 37.62 -6.48 17.99
CA VAL A 103 36.59 -6.03 17.05
C VAL A 103 36.46 -4.52 17.17
N ALA A 104 36.74 -3.82 16.08
CA ALA A 104 36.61 -2.38 15.93
C ALA A 104 35.53 -1.99 14.91
N SER A 105 35.10 -2.91 14.05
CA SER A 105 34.09 -2.65 13.01
C SER A 105 33.19 -3.87 12.76
N ILE A 106 32.02 -3.63 12.16
CA ILE A 106 31.10 -4.70 11.72
C ILE A 106 31.79 -5.64 10.71
N ALA A 107 32.60 -5.09 9.80
CA ALA A 107 33.35 -5.86 8.82
C ALA A 107 34.27 -6.91 9.46
N GLU A 108 34.92 -6.58 10.58
CA GLU A 108 35.75 -7.52 11.34
C GLU A 108 34.92 -8.63 12.00
N VAL A 109 33.71 -8.31 12.51
CA VAL A 109 32.77 -9.33 13.00
C VAL A 109 32.39 -10.30 11.90
N LEU A 110 32.02 -9.78 10.73
CA LEU A 110 31.63 -10.60 9.58
C LEU A 110 32.80 -11.46 9.07
N ALA A 111 34.00 -10.90 8.99
CA ALA A 111 35.21 -11.64 8.60
C ALA A 111 35.56 -12.76 9.60
N TRP A 112 35.39 -12.51 10.90
CA TRP A 112 35.59 -13.52 11.93
C TRP A 112 34.54 -14.64 11.83
N LEU A 113 33.27 -14.28 11.62
CA LEU A 113 32.18 -15.24 11.47
C LEU A 113 32.33 -16.10 10.21
N ALA A 114 32.83 -15.55 9.12
CA ALA A 114 33.06 -16.29 7.87
C ALA A 114 34.00 -17.50 8.05
N ASN A 115 34.89 -17.46 9.04
CA ASN A 115 35.84 -18.53 9.35
C ASN A 115 35.42 -19.41 10.55
N SER A 116 34.27 -19.12 11.15
CA SER A 116 33.81 -19.77 12.38
C SER A 116 33.02 -21.04 12.10
N ARG A 117 33.13 -22.03 13.00
CA ARG A 117 32.44 -23.32 12.89
C ARG A 117 31.50 -23.54 14.07
N ALA A 118 30.35 -24.14 13.79
CA ALA A 118 29.43 -24.57 14.83
C ALA A 118 30.10 -25.64 15.71
N GLY A 119 29.76 -25.66 16.99
CA GLY A 119 30.37 -26.53 17.99
C GLY A 119 31.72 -26.04 18.54
N ALA A 120 32.34 -25.02 17.95
CA ALA A 120 33.59 -24.45 18.46
C ALA A 120 33.34 -23.59 19.71
N PRO A 121 34.29 -23.54 20.67
CA PRO A 121 34.19 -22.63 21.81
C PRO A 121 34.26 -21.15 21.37
N ILE A 122 33.49 -20.29 22.02
CA ILE A 122 33.46 -18.85 21.82
C ILE A 122 33.64 -18.12 23.16
N ALA A 123 34.44 -17.06 23.16
CA ALA A 123 34.48 -16.05 24.18
C ALA A 123 34.13 -14.69 23.57
N VAL A 124 33.05 -14.07 24.01
CA VAL A 124 32.60 -12.76 23.54
C VAL A 124 32.95 -11.73 24.60
N LYS A 125 33.90 -10.83 24.31
CA LYS A 125 34.21 -9.71 25.19
C LYS A 125 33.27 -8.56 24.87
N VAL A 126 32.44 -8.17 25.82
CA VAL A 126 31.51 -7.04 25.70
C VAL A 126 31.78 -6.01 26.79
N ARG A 127 31.40 -4.76 26.54
CA ARG A 127 31.26 -3.72 27.56
C ARG A 127 29.79 -3.47 27.82
N ARG A 128 29.37 -3.65 29.07
CA ARG A 128 28.01 -3.42 29.56
C ARG A 128 28.07 -2.32 30.62
N GLY A 129 27.52 -1.14 30.30
CA GLY A 129 27.75 0.05 31.10
C GLY A 129 29.25 0.37 31.21
N ALA A 130 29.78 0.42 32.44
CA ALA A 130 31.19 0.71 32.71
C ALA A 130 32.10 -0.54 32.82
N GLN A 131 31.55 -1.76 32.68
CA GLN A 131 32.29 -3.00 32.93
C GLN A 131 32.57 -3.78 31.65
N ASP A 132 33.80 -4.28 31.52
CA ASP A 132 34.18 -5.26 30.50
C ASP A 132 33.89 -6.67 31.02
N ILE A 133 33.08 -7.45 30.29
CA ILE A 133 32.65 -8.80 30.63
C ILE A 133 33.11 -9.76 29.53
N VAL A 134 33.64 -10.93 29.90
CA VAL A 134 33.96 -12.00 28.96
C VAL A 134 32.92 -13.11 29.12
N LEU A 135 32.07 -13.25 28.11
CA LEU A 135 30.99 -14.23 28.04
C LEU A 135 31.49 -15.46 27.29
N ARG A 136 31.29 -16.67 27.82
CA ARG A 136 31.83 -17.90 27.21
C ARG A 136 30.73 -18.91 26.91
N GLY A 137 30.89 -19.64 25.81
CA GLY A 137 30.04 -20.76 25.46
C GLY A 137 30.50 -21.45 24.19
N THR A 138 29.54 -21.93 23.41
CA THR A 138 29.78 -22.68 22.18
C THR A 138 29.05 -22.02 21.02
N MET A 139 29.72 -21.88 19.88
CA MET A 139 29.10 -21.39 18.64
C MET A 139 27.98 -22.33 18.20
N GLY A 140 26.77 -21.81 18.12
CA GLY A 140 25.63 -22.47 17.50
C GLY A 140 25.60 -22.29 15.98
N GLU A 141 24.88 -23.19 15.33
CA GLU A 141 24.44 -23.01 13.95
C GLU A 141 23.40 -21.87 13.87
N ARG A 142 23.26 -21.26 12.69
CA ARG A 142 22.10 -20.39 12.46
C ARG A 142 20.80 -21.20 12.65
N ALA A 143 19.89 -20.68 13.46
CA ALA A 143 18.57 -21.28 13.66
C ALA A 143 17.83 -21.44 12.33
N ARG A 144 17.07 -22.53 12.19
CA ARG A 144 16.17 -22.72 11.05
C ARG A 144 14.84 -22.05 11.35
N ASP A 145 14.19 -21.53 10.32
CA ASP A 145 12.80 -21.09 10.41
C ASP A 145 11.93 -22.30 10.81
N PRO A 146 11.26 -22.26 11.98
CA PRO A 146 10.43 -23.37 12.45
C PRO A 146 9.11 -23.50 11.66
N GLY A 147 8.79 -22.55 10.78
CA GLY A 147 7.46 -22.41 10.19
C GLY A 147 6.53 -21.58 11.07
N GLY A 148 5.27 -21.50 10.66
CA GLY A 148 4.27 -20.70 11.36
C GLY A 148 2.85 -21.19 11.08
N PRO A 149 1.84 -20.48 11.60
CA PRO A 149 0.44 -20.76 11.27
C PRO A 149 0.27 -20.82 9.75
N GLY A 150 -0.30 -21.91 9.22
CA GLY A 150 -0.61 -22.07 7.79
C GLY A 150 0.55 -22.49 6.89
N TYR A 151 1.80 -22.57 7.37
CA TYR A 151 2.94 -23.00 6.55
C TYR A 151 4.06 -23.70 7.33
N ARG A 152 4.80 -24.56 6.65
CA ARG A 152 6.04 -25.18 7.14
C ARG A 152 7.21 -24.77 6.25
N VAL A 153 8.43 -24.79 6.78
CA VAL A 153 9.62 -24.43 5.98
C VAL A 153 10.43 -25.67 5.59
N GLU A 154 10.83 -25.72 4.33
CA GLU A 154 11.75 -26.71 3.78
C GLU A 154 13.06 -26.04 3.36
N TYR A 155 14.18 -26.59 3.82
CA TYR A 155 15.51 -26.18 3.39
C TYR A 155 16.01 -27.15 2.31
N GLY A 156 16.55 -26.59 1.23
CA GLY A 156 17.11 -27.33 0.11
C GLY A 156 18.40 -26.71 -0.39
N GLU A 157 18.83 -27.16 -1.57
CA GLU A 157 19.96 -26.58 -2.28
C GLU A 157 19.81 -26.72 -3.79
N VAL A 158 20.45 -25.82 -4.53
CA VAL A 158 20.58 -25.91 -5.99
C VAL A 158 22.04 -25.77 -6.40
N ALA A 159 22.44 -26.52 -7.42
CA ALA A 159 23.79 -26.47 -7.96
C ALA A 159 23.89 -25.41 -9.08
N ILE A 160 24.95 -24.63 -9.02
CA ILE A 160 25.47 -23.81 -10.12
C ILE A 160 26.93 -24.24 -10.39
N ASP A 161 27.54 -23.77 -11.48
CA ASP A 161 28.90 -24.18 -11.83
C ASP A 161 29.88 -23.93 -10.67
N GLY A 162 30.48 -24.97 -10.08
CA GLY A 162 31.43 -24.83 -8.97
C GLY A 162 30.87 -24.36 -7.62
N ALA A 163 29.55 -24.32 -7.39
CA ALA A 163 28.97 -23.98 -6.08
C ALA A 163 27.55 -24.54 -5.88
N ARG A 164 27.16 -24.74 -4.62
CA ARG A 164 25.78 -25.02 -4.23
C ARG A 164 25.20 -23.86 -3.43
N LEU A 165 23.95 -23.51 -3.73
CA LEU A 165 23.25 -22.41 -3.10
C LEU A 165 22.15 -22.92 -2.19
N ARG A 166 22.00 -22.30 -1.02
CA ARG A 166 20.94 -22.61 -0.07
C ARG A 166 19.60 -22.09 -0.56
N THR A 167 18.56 -22.92 -0.47
CA THR A 167 17.19 -22.53 -0.81
C THR A 167 16.25 -22.75 0.36
N MET A 168 15.23 -21.91 0.49
CA MET A 168 14.22 -21.98 1.55
C MET A 168 12.83 -21.84 0.93
N LEU A 169 11.98 -22.86 1.10
CA LEU A 169 10.57 -22.80 0.71
C LEU A 169 9.71 -22.74 1.97
N SER A 170 8.78 -21.80 2.03
CA SER A 170 7.62 -21.91 2.90
C SER A 170 6.51 -22.59 2.11
N VAL A 171 6.06 -23.75 2.58
CA VAL A 171 5.04 -24.57 1.92
C VAL A 171 3.75 -24.51 2.73
N PRO A 172 2.60 -24.18 2.12
CA PRO A 172 1.32 -24.18 2.80
C PRO A 172 1.01 -25.54 3.45
N THR A 173 0.40 -25.51 4.62
CA THR A 173 -0.10 -26.72 5.31
C THR A 173 -1.58 -26.96 5.05
N SER A 174 -2.32 -25.92 4.65
CA SER A 174 -3.72 -26.01 4.26
C SER A 174 -3.87 -26.81 2.95
N PRO A 175 -4.85 -27.73 2.85
CA PRO A 175 -5.05 -28.54 1.65
C PRO A 175 -5.48 -27.69 0.46
N SER A 176 -4.80 -27.85 -0.68
CA SER A 176 -5.24 -27.32 -1.98
C SER A 176 -6.15 -28.33 -2.70
N PRO A 177 -7.28 -27.91 -3.31
CA PRO A 177 -8.17 -28.79 -4.08
C PRO A 177 -7.45 -29.57 -5.19
N SER A 178 -6.40 -28.99 -5.77
CA SER A 178 -5.60 -29.60 -6.84
C SER A 178 -4.36 -30.37 -6.31
N GLY A 179 -4.06 -30.25 -5.01
CA GLY A 179 -2.79 -30.68 -4.42
C GLY A 179 -1.57 -29.84 -4.84
N LYS A 180 -1.79 -28.74 -5.58
CA LYS A 180 -0.75 -27.80 -6.03
C LYS A 180 -1.01 -26.39 -5.54
N TYR A 181 0.05 -25.64 -5.31
CA TYR A 181 0.00 -24.28 -4.77
C TYR A 181 0.58 -23.26 -5.76
N PRO A 182 0.02 -22.03 -5.81
CA PRO A 182 0.67 -20.93 -6.48
C PRO A 182 1.99 -20.58 -5.78
N VAL A 183 2.92 -19.95 -6.51
CA VAL A 183 4.26 -19.65 -6.00
C VAL A 183 4.55 -18.16 -6.09
N LEU A 184 5.10 -17.59 -5.02
CA LEU A 184 5.78 -16.30 -5.01
C LEU A 184 7.29 -16.52 -4.86
N PHE A 185 8.03 -16.38 -5.97
CA PHE A 185 9.49 -16.48 -5.98
C PHE A 185 10.13 -15.11 -5.74
N TYR A 186 10.83 -14.97 -4.62
CA TYR A 186 11.41 -13.70 -4.20
C TYR A 186 12.86 -13.54 -4.67
N VAL A 187 13.13 -12.47 -5.40
CA VAL A 187 14.46 -12.07 -5.87
C VAL A 187 14.88 -10.80 -5.13
N GLN A 188 15.86 -10.93 -4.25
CA GLN A 188 16.32 -9.85 -3.36
C GLN A 188 17.10 -8.75 -4.09
N GLY A 189 17.22 -7.58 -3.46
CA GLY A 189 18.00 -6.44 -3.95
C GLY A 189 19.52 -6.63 -3.90
N VAL A 190 20.28 -5.56 -4.12
CA VAL A 190 21.74 -5.61 -4.33
C VAL A 190 22.55 -6.12 -3.12
N ALA A 191 22.05 -5.93 -1.89
CA ALA A 191 22.76 -6.21 -0.65
C ALA A 191 23.21 -7.68 -0.51
N LEU A 192 24.40 -7.93 0.03
CA LEU A 192 24.92 -9.28 0.30
C LEU A 192 24.39 -9.86 1.64
N SER A 193 23.08 -9.79 1.83
CA SER A 193 22.39 -10.35 2.98
C SER A 193 21.77 -11.70 2.67
N THR A 194 21.73 -12.57 3.67
CA THR A 194 21.08 -13.88 3.57
C THR A 194 19.56 -13.74 3.61
N MET A 195 18.87 -14.60 2.87
CA MET A 195 17.41 -14.74 2.87
C MET A 195 16.93 -15.81 3.86
N ASP A 196 17.86 -16.45 4.57
CA ASP A 196 17.62 -17.37 5.67
C ASP A 196 17.23 -16.63 6.95
N THR A 197 16.06 -15.99 6.87
CA THR A 197 15.39 -15.28 7.97
C THR A 197 14.18 -16.08 8.42
N VAL A 198 13.88 -16.01 9.72
CA VAL A 198 12.64 -16.54 10.28
C VAL A 198 11.50 -15.63 9.83
N LEU A 199 10.50 -16.17 9.13
CA LEU A 199 9.40 -15.35 8.59
C LEU A 199 8.52 -14.73 9.69
N ALA A 200 8.50 -15.31 10.89
CA ALA A 200 7.77 -14.75 12.04
C ALA A 200 8.53 -13.63 12.77
N GLU A 201 9.80 -13.37 12.44
CA GLU A 201 10.60 -12.33 13.08
C GLU A 201 10.42 -10.97 12.37
N PRO A 202 10.62 -9.85 13.10
CA PRO A 202 10.41 -8.49 12.60
C PRO A 202 11.58 -8.05 11.69
N HIS A 203 11.71 -8.68 10.53
CA HIS A 203 12.59 -8.28 9.44
C HIS A 203 11.73 -7.85 8.24
N PRO A 204 12.08 -6.78 7.48
CA PRO A 204 11.24 -6.30 6.37
C PRO A 204 10.87 -7.40 5.35
N TYR A 205 11.85 -8.19 4.91
CA TYR A 205 11.58 -9.34 4.01
C TYR A 205 10.70 -10.43 4.65
N SER A 206 10.81 -10.63 5.96
CA SER A 206 9.99 -11.60 6.69
C SER A 206 8.54 -11.12 6.78
N ARG A 207 8.34 -9.85 7.16
CA ARG A 207 7.03 -9.19 7.23
C ARG A 207 6.35 -9.12 5.86
N PHE A 208 7.13 -8.95 4.79
CA PHE A 208 6.62 -9.01 3.43
C PHE A 208 6.18 -10.42 3.00
N LEU A 209 6.99 -11.46 3.25
CA LEU A 209 6.72 -12.81 2.74
C LEU A 209 5.77 -13.65 3.61
N GLN A 210 5.67 -13.35 4.91
CA GLN A 210 4.87 -14.12 5.84
C GLN A 210 3.37 -14.15 5.48
N PRO A 211 2.72 -13.01 5.16
CA PRO A 211 1.31 -12.99 4.79
C PRO A 211 0.99 -13.89 3.58
N PHE A 212 1.84 -13.90 2.55
CA PHE A 212 1.67 -14.78 1.40
C PHE A 212 1.82 -16.27 1.77
N ALA A 213 2.80 -16.62 2.62
CA ALA A 213 2.93 -17.99 3.10
C ALA A 213 1.68 -18.45 3.87
N GLN A 214 1.08 -17.55 4.65
CA GLN A 214 -0.17 -17.79 5.40
C GLN A 214 -1.40 -17.88 4.48
N ALA A 215 -1.43 -17.09 3.40
CA ALA A 215 -2.52 -17.05 2.43
C ALA A 215 -2.53 -18.25 1.46
N GLY A 216 -1.54 -19.14 1.54
CA GLY A 216 -1.51 -20.37 0.74
C GLY A 216 -0.59 -20.31 -0.48
N TYR A 217 0.34 -19.35 -0.54
CA TYR A 217 1.42 -19.36 -1.52
C TYR A 217 2.59 -20.19 -1.01
N ILE A 218 3.22 -20.94 -1.92
CA ILE A 218 4.62 -21.31 -1.71
C ILE A 218 5.44 -20.03 -1.84
N THR A 219 6.15 -19.63 -0.80
CA THR A 219 7.16 -18.56 -0.93
C THR A 219 8.54 -19.18 -1.06
N TYR A 220 9.30 -18.76 -2.08
CA TYR A 220 10.58 -19.37 -2.39
C TYR A 220 11.71 -18.34 -2.41
N ARG A 221 12.78 -18.66 -1.66
CA ARG A 221 13.96 -17.83 -1.46
C ARG A 221 15.23 -18.63 -1.78
N VAL A 222 16.26 -17.95 -2.27
CA VAL A 222 17.59 -18.52 -2.50
C VAL A 222 18.65 -17.52 -2.06
N ASP A 223 19.66 -18.01 -1.33
CA ASP A 223 20.83 -17.22 -0.98
C ASP A 223 21.75 -17.07 -2.21
N LYS A 224 22.32 -15.88 -2.38
CA LYS A 224 23.35 -15.61 -3.41
C LYS A 224 24.61 -16.47 -3.23
N PRO A 225 25.41 -16.68 -4.28
CA PRO A 225 26.72 -17.30 -4.14
C PRO A 225 27.57 -16.60 -3.07
N GLY A 226 28.13 -17.39 -2.14
CA GLY A 226 28.96 -16.89 -1.05
C GLY A 226 28.23 -16.34 0.17
N VAL A 227 26.90 -16.16 0.09
CA VAL A 227 26.08 -15.56 1.15
C VAL A 227 25.40 -16.64 2.00
N GLY A 228 25.30 -16.42 3.30
CA GLY A 228 24.67 -17.37 4.21
C GLY A 228 25.38 -18.72 4.19
N ASP A 229 24.63 -19.80 3.96
CA ASP A 229 25.20 -21.15 3.82
C ASP A 229 25.75 -21.43 2.42
N SER A 230 25.45 -20.59 1.42
CA SER A 230 25.81 -20.84 0.02
C SER A 230 27.31 -20.82 -0.22
N GLU A 231 27.76 -21.75 -1.06
CA GLU A 231 29.12 -21.79 -1.62
C GLU A 231 29.28 -20.72 -2.71
N GLY A 232 30.50 -20.53 -3.25
CA GLY A 232 30.75 -19.62 -4.38
C GLY A 232 31.77 -18.50 -4.15
N GLY A 233 32.61 -18.60 -3.11
CA GLY A 233 33.60 -17.56 -2.77
C GLY A 233 32.98 -16.37 -2.01
N PRO A 234 33.75 -15.32 -1.68
CA PRO A 234 33.21 -14.12 -1.05
C PRO A 234 32.19 -13.42 -1.97
N GLY A 235 31.01 -13.06 -1.46
CA GLY A 235 29.97 -12.39 -2.26
C GLY A 235 30.44 -11.10 -2.95
N THR A 236 31.44 -10.42 -2.37
CA THR A 236 32.08 -9.22 -2.93
C THR A 236 32.88 -9.49 -4.21
N SER A 237 33.12 -10.75 -4.56
CA SER A 237 33.82 -11.19 -5.78
C SER A 237 32.88 -11.75 -6.85
N VAL A 238 31.58 -11.87 -6.56
CA VAL A 238 30.57 -12.45 -7.45
C VAL A 238 30.10 -11.41 -8.46
N ASP A 239 30.13 -11.77 -9.75
CA ASP A 239 29.64 -10.93 -10.85
C ASP A 239 28.12 -11.06 -11.08
N PHE A 240 27.58 -10.25 -11.98
CA PHE A 240 26.12 -10.08 -12.15
C PHE A 240 25.46 -11.32 -12.75
N LEU A 241 26.09 -11.93 -13.77
CA LEU A 241 25.54 -13.10 -14.44
C LEU A 241 25.67 -14.37 -13.58
N ARG A 242 26.73 -14.46 -12.79
CA ARG A 242 26.93 -15.53 -11.81
C ARG A 242 25.86 -15.51 -10.72
N GLU A 243 25.42 -14.33 -10.30
CA GLU A 243 24.30 -14.19 -9.36
C GLU A 243 22.98 -14.61 -10.01
N TYR A 244 22.74 -14.19 -11.24
CA TYR A 244 21.58 -14.60 -12.03
C TYR A 244 21.47 -16.12 -12.18
N ASP A 245 22.60 -16.82 -12.39
CA ASP A 245 22.64 -18.29 -12.46
C ASP A 245 22.03 -18.96 -11.23
N GLY A 246 22.18 -18.35 -10.05
CA GLY A 246 21.57 -18.84 -8.82
C GLY A 246 20.05 -18.78 -8.84
N TYR A 247 19.48 -17.63 -9.21
CA TYR A 247 18.03 -17.46 -9.34
C TYR A 247 17.45 -18.35 -10.44
N ARG A 248 18.14 -18.46 -11.57
CA ARG A 248 17.77 -19.34 -12.68
C ARG A 248 17.75 -20.82 -12.26
N ALA A 249 18.78 -21.28 -11.55
CA ALA A 249 18.87 -22.66 -11.08
C ALA A 249 17.78 -22.97 -10.03
N ALA A 250 17.52 -22.02 -9.12
CA ALA A 250 16.44 -22.12 -8.13
C ALA A 250 15.07 -22.24 -8.81
N LEU A 251 14.71 -21.32 -9.69
CA LEU A 251 13.42 -21.34 -10.38
C LEU A 251 13.24 -22.60 -11.23
N LYS A 252 14.32 -23.06 -11.92
CA LYS A 252 14.30 -24.33 -12.65
C LYS A 252 14.03 -25.52 -11.73
N ALA A 253 14.65 -25.58 -10.55
CA ALA A 253 14.42 -26.66 -9.59
C ALA A 253 12.99 -26.62 -9.02
N LEU A 254 12.49 -25.43 -8.68
CA LEU A 254 11.13 -25.21 -8.18
C LEU A 254 10.07 -25.76 -9.14
N LEU A 255 10.20 -25.51 -10.44
CA LEU A 255 9.26 -25.96 -11.47
C LEU A 255 9.18 -27.48 -11.64
N THR A 256 10.13 -28.24 -11.06
CA THR A 256 10.09 -29.72 -11.08
C THR A 256 9.30 -30.32 -9.92
N ARG A 257 8.89 -29.51 -8.94
CA ARG A 257 8.17 -29.99 -7.77
C ARG A 257 6.72 -30.35 -8.10
N LYS A 258 6.20 -31.37 -7.40
CA LYS A 258 4.86 -31.91 -7.63
C LYS A 258 3.75 -31.07 -7.01
N ASP A 259 4.07 -30.35 -5.94
CA ASP A 259 3.20 -29.45 -5.19
C ASP A 259 3.18 -28.02 -5.74
N VAL A 260 3.95 -27.74 -6.81
CA VAL A 260 3.96 -26.44 -7.50
C VAL A 260 2.96 -26.44 -8.64
N ASP A 261 2.13 -25.41 -8.69
CA ASP A 261 1.32 -25.10 -9.86
C ASP A 261 2.14 -24.26 -10.84
N ALA A 262 2.73 -24.92 -11.84
CA ALA A 262 3.56 -24.27 -12.86
C ALA A 262 2.80 -23.21 -13.69
N SER A 263 1.46 -23.21 -13.68
CA SER A 263 0.65 -22.18 -14.35
C SER A 263 0.42 -20.92 -13.51
N ARG A 264 0.77 -20.98 -12.20
CA ARG A 264 0.59 -19.90 -11.22
C ARG A 264 1.90 -19.62 -10.47
N VAL A 265 2.97 -19.42 -11.23
CA VAL A 265 4.28 -19.01 -10.71
C VAL A 265 4.49 -17.52 -10.95
N PHE A 266 4.70 -16.79 -9.86
CA PHE A 266 4.93 -15.36 -9.85
C PHE A 266 6.34 -15.07 -9.34
N VAL A 267 6.98 -14.04 -9.92
CA VAL A 267 8.27 -13.54 -9.46
C VAL A 267 8.07 -12.16 -8.86
N PHE A 268 8.65 -11.92 -7.68
CA PHE A 268 8.74 -10.59 -7.09
C PHE A 268 10.21 -10.17 -7.00
N GLY A 269 10.57 -9.13 -7.74
CA GLY A 269 11.92 -8.57 -7.78
C GLY A 269 12.02 -7.27 -6.98
N HIS A 270 12.74 -7.28 -5.85
CA HIS A 270 13.02 -6.06 -5.08
C HIS A 270 14.31 -5.40 -5.54
N SER A 271 14.29 -4.10 -5.84
CA SER A 271 15.49 -3.34 -6.20
C SER A 271 16.21 -3.98 -7.38
N MET A 272 17.47 -4.39 -7.23
CA MET A 272 18.20 -5.15 -8.25
C MET A 272 17.49 -6.46 -8.66
N GLY A 273 16.66 -7.04 -7.79
CA GLY A 273 15.79 -8.17 -8.12
C GLY A 273 14.87 -7.91 -9.31
N GLY A 274 14.40 -6.66 -9.48
CA GLY A 274 13.58 -6.26 -10.62
C GLY A 274 14.36 -6.14 -11.93
N VAL A 275 15.70 -6.11 -11.88
CA VAL A 275 16.57 -6.15 -13.05
C VAL A 275 16.71 -7.59 -13.57
N TRP A 276 16.85 -8.58 -12.67
CA TRP A 276 16.87 -9.99 -13.06
C TRP A 276 15.48 -10.54 -13.40
N GLY A 277 14.40 -9.94 -12.86
CA GLY A 277 13.01 -10.30 -13.13
C GLY A 277 12.68 -10.51 -14.62
N PRO A 278 12.87 -9.51 -15.51
CA PRO A 278 12.58 -9.65 -16.93
C PRO A 278 13.51 -10.66 -17.63
N MET A 279 14.72 -10.91 -17.09
CA MET A 279 15.59 -12.00 -17.58
C MET A 279 14.94 -13.37 -17.33
N LEU A 280 14.44 -13.59 -16.10
CA LEU A 280 13.72 -14.81 -15.75
C LEU A 280 12.43 -14.95 -16.59
N ALA A 281 11.67 -13.87 -16.77
CA ALA A 281 10.45 -13.89 -17.58
C ALA A 281 10.71 -14.17 -19.08
N GLY A 282 11.92 -13.85 -19.56
CA GLY A 282 12.35 -14.20 -20.92
C GLY A 282 12.74 -15.68 -21.09
N GLU A 283 13.13 -16.36 -20.02
CA GLU A 283 13.55 -17.77 -20.03
C GLU A 283 12.47 -18.75 -19.56
N PHE A 284 11.58 -18.31 -18.66
CA PHE A 284 10.56 -19.14 -18.03
C PHE A 284 9.15 -18.60 -18.33
N LYS A 285 8.19 -19.52 -18.49
CA LYS A 285 6.78 -19.15 -18.56
C LYS A 285 6.26 -18.85 -17.16
N LEU A 286 6.08 -17.57 -16.87
CA LEU A 286 5.55 -17.05 -15.61
C LEU A 286 4.10 -16.61 -15.78
N ARG A 287 3.33 -16.65 -14.70
CA ARG A 287 1.99 -16.06 -14.68
C ARG A 287 2.04 -14.55 -14.47
N GLY A 288 2.98 -14.10 -13.64
CA GLY A 288 3.19 -12.69 -13.35
C GLY A 288 4.63 -12.37 -12.92
N LEU A 289 5.10 -11.16 -13.25
CA LEU A 289 6.32 -10.55 -12.74
C LEU A 289 5.96 -9.22 -12.05
N ALA A 290 6.14 -9.17 -10.73
CA ALA A 290 6.05 -7.94 -9.95
C ALA A 290 7.46 -7.43 -9.61
N VAL A 291 7.65 -6.11 -9.63
CA VAL A 291 8.92 -5.47 -9.24
C VAL A 291 8.66 -4.30 -8.29
N TYR A 292 9.57 -4.07 -7.35
CA TYR A 292 9.47 -2.96 -6.40
C TYR A 292 10.78 -2.17 -6.32
N GLY A 293 10.70 -0.86 -6.59
CA GLY A 293 11.83 0.06 -6.48
C GLY A 293 13.00 -0.30 -7.41
N THR A 294 12.75 -0.56 -8.70
CA THR A 294 13.76 -1.06 -9.65
C THR A 294 14.15 -0.04 -10.73
N ALA A 295 15.03 -0.46 -11.64
CA ALA A 295 15.51 0.34 -12.77
C ALA A 295 14.90 -0.13 -14.10
N TYR A 296 14.55 0.83 -14.97
CA TYR A 296 14.14 0.57 -16.35
C TYR A 296 15.27 0.85 -17.34
N GLN A 297 16.03 1.91 -17.12
CA GLN A 297 17.09 2.37 -18.02
C GLN A 297 18.41 1.59 -17.81
N GLY A 298 19.38 1.84 -18.70
CA GLY A 298 20.75 1.39 -18.46
C GLY A 298 21.31 1.99 -17.15
N TRP A 299 22.19 1.26 -16.47
CA TRP A 299 22.61 1.63 -15.11
C TRP A 299 23.27 3.02 -15.04
N TYR A 300 24.04 3.41 -16.05
CA TYR A 300 24.60 4.76 -16.16
C TYR A 300 23.50 5.83 -16.09
N ASP A 301 22.46 5.72 -16.92
CA ASP A 301 21.39 6.72 -17.01
C ASP A 301 20.52 6.73 -15.75
N TYR A 302 20.17 5.54 -15.24
CA TYR A 302 19.50 5.38 -13.95
C TYR A 302 20.22 6.12 -12.83
N GLU A 303 21.56 6.02 -12.77
CA GLU A 303 22.32 6.71 -11.74
C GLU A 303 22.30 8.24 -11.92
N GLN A 304 22.35 8.74 -13.17
CA GLN A 304 22.33 10.18 -13.43
C GLN A 304 20.99 10.81 -13.06
N GLU A 305 19.88 10.14 -13.37
CA GLU A 305 18.53 10.59 -12.99
C GLU A 305 18.41 10.73 -11.47
N ASN A 306 18.87 9.72 -10.73
CA ASN A 306 18.72 9.67 -9.28
C ASN A 306 19.71 10.59 -8.54
N ALA A 307 20.92 10.79 -9.06
CA ALA A 307 21.97 11.56 -8.39
C ALA A 307 21.52 13.00 -8.04
N ARG A 308 20.94 13.72 -9.00
CA ARG A 308 20.50 15.11 -8.77
C ARG A 308 19.39 15.19 -7.72
N ARG A 309 18.42 14.26 -7.75
CA ARG A 309 17.31 14.19 -6.78
C ARG A 309 17.85 13.95 -5.37
N GLN A 310 18.74 12.98 -5.22
CA GLN A 310 19.36 12.62 -3.94
C GLN A 310 20.22 13.74 -3.36
N TYR A 311 21.00 14.44 -4.19
CA TYR A 311 21.80 15.58 -3.72
C TYR A 311 20.93 16.73 -3.22
N LYS A 312 19.79 17.01 -3.87
CA LYS A 312 18.82 17.99 -3.36
C LYS A 312 18.19 17.57 -2.03
N LEU A 313 17.85 16.29 -1.87
CA LEU A 313 17.35 15.75 -0.59
C LEU A 313 18.40 15.91 0.53
N ALA A 314 19.68 15.83 0.18
CA ALA A 314 20.79 16.10 1.09
C ALA A 314 21.04 17.59 1.40
N GLY A 315 20.27 18.50 0.81
CA GLY A 315 20.44 19.95 0.96
C GLY A 315 21.61 20.53 0.17
N ILE A 316 22.11 19.83 -0.86
CA ILE A 316 23.14 20.35 -1.76
C ILE A 316 22.47 21.16 -2.87
N GLU A 317 22.85 22.44 -2.99
CA GLU A 317 22.23 23.38 -3.91
C GLU A 317 23.26 24.26 -4.64
N GLY A 318 22.78 25.05 -5.61
CA GLY A 318 23.57 26.04 -6.34
C GLY A 318 24.77 25.45 -7.07
N ALA A 319 25.89 26.19 -7.09
CA ALA A 319 27.10 25.78 -7.81
C ALA A 319 27.70 24.45 -7.29
N THR A 320 27.51 24.13 -6.00
CA THR A 320 27.97 22.87 -5.41
C THR A 320 27.21 21.68 -5.99
N LEU A 321 25.89 21.81 -6.16
CA LEU A 321 25.07 20.78 -6.80
C LEU A 321 25.54 20.52 -8.24
N GLU A 322 25.72 21.59 -9.02
CA GLU A 322 26.16 21.44 -10.42
C GLU A 322 27.54 20.80 -10.53
N SER A 323 28.47 21.14 -9.64
CA SER A 323 29.79 20.50 -9.59
C SER A 323 29.71 19.02 -9.20
N ALA A 324 28.92 18.66 -8.17
CA ALA A 324 28.78 17.28 -7.71
C ALA A 324 28.16 16.39 -8.79
N VAL A 325 27.09 16.85 -9.45
CA VAL A 325 26.46 16.16 -10.57
C VAL A 325 27.44 15.96 -11.73
N ALA A 326 28.21 17.00 -12.10
CA ALA A 326 29.17 16.90 -13.18
C ALA A 326 30.33 15.93 -12.89
N GLN A 327 30.85 15.94 -11.65
CA GLN A 327 31.91 15.01 -11.23
C GLN A 327 31.41 13.57 -11.25
N LYS A 328 30.22 13.32 -10.70
CA LYS A 328 29.59 11.99 -10.71
C LYS A 328 29.35 11.51 -12.14
N ALA A 329 28.75 12.32 -13.00
CA ALA A 329 28.53 11.98 -14.41
C ALA A 329 29.82 11.57 -15.14
N ARG A 330 30.92 12.28 -14.88
CA ARG A 330 32.22 11.99 -15.48
C ARG A 330 32.81 10.68 -14.97
N ILE A 331 32.77 10.45 -13.66
CA ILE A 331 33.23 9.19 -13.05
C ILE A 331 32.43 8.02 -13.60
N SER A 332 31.11 8.13 -13.60
CA SER A 332 30.19 7.10 -14.05
C SER A 332 30.37 6.76 -15.53
N HIS A 333 30.65 7.75 -16.37
CA HIS A 333 30.96 7.51 -17.79
C HIS A 333 32.24 6.68 -17.94
N LEU A 334 33.32 7.11 -17.27
CA LEU A 334 34.61 6.43 -17.32
C LEU A 334 34.53 4.99 -16.77
N PHE A 335 33.77 4.80 -15.69
CA PHE A 335 33.61 3.49 -15.07
C PHE A 335 32.66 2.60 -15.87
N PHE A 336 31.40 2.98 -16.06
CA PHE A 336 30.39 2.10 -16.64
C PHE A 336 30.54 1.94 -18.16
N ASN A 337 30.88 2.99 -18.89
CA ASN A 337 30.89 2.99 -20.36
C ASN A 337 32.29 2.68 -20.91
N GLU A 338 33.34 3.29 -20.34
CA GLU A 338 34.73 3.03 -20.76
C GLU A 338 35.39 1.87 -20.01
N LYS A 339 34.75 1.31 -18.97
CA LYS A 339 35.22 0.15 -18.18
C LYS A 339 36.57 0.39 -17.49
N ARG A 340 36.87 1.65 -17.16
CA ARG A 340 38.11 2.02 -16.45
C ARG A 340 38.01 1.67 -14.96
N THR A 341 39.08 1.17 -14.36
CA THR A 341 39.09 0.87 -12.92
C THR A 341 39.22 2.15 -12.08
N PRO A 342 38.78 2.13 -10.81
CA PRO A 342 38.97 3.27 -9.91
C PRO A 342 40.42 3.78 -9.82
N GLU A 343 41.40 2.87 -9.87
CA GLU A 343 42.82 3.21 -9.86
C GLU A 343 43.25 3.93 -11.13
N GLN A 344 42.76 3.47 -12.29
CA GLN A 344 43.02 4.10 -13.59
C GLN A 344 42.40 5.50 -13.64
N ILE A 345 41.15 5.64 -13.19
CA ILE A 345 40.46 6.94 -13.16
C ILE A 345 41.23 7.91 -12.27
N ARG A 346 41.66 7.47 -11.07
CA ARG A 346 42.42 8.31 -10.14
C ARG A 346 43.80 8.73 -10.67
N ALA A 347 44.46 7.85 -11.42
CA ALA A 347 45.75 8.16 -12.03
C ALA A 347 45.64 9.26 -13.09
N ASP A 348 44.59 9.22 -13.92
CA ASP A 348 44.42 10.13 -15.05
C ASP A 348 43.66 11.41 -14.65
N TYR A 349 42.83 11.35 -13.61
CA TYR A 349 41.97 12.44 -13.14
C TYR A 349 42.07 12.61 -11.61
N PRO A 350 43.22 13.08 -11.11
CA PRO A 350 43.44 13.24 -9.67
C PRO A 350 42.43 14.22 -9.02
N GLU A 351 41.85 15.14 -9.79
CA GLU A 351 40.82 16.07 -9.33
C GLU A 351 39.49 15.38 -8.94
N LEU A 352 39.27 14.14 -9.38
CA LEU A 352 38.06 13.36 -9.06
C LEU A 352 38.22 12.49 -7.81
N SER A 353 39.38 12.52 -7.15
CA SER A 353 39.73 11.57 -6.07
C SER A 353 38.71 11.55 -4.91
N ASP A 354 38.22 12.71 -4.48
CA ASP A 354 37.28 12.79 -3.36
C ASP A 354 35.92 12.18 -3.72
N ALA A 355 35.39 12.52 -4.90
CA ALA A 355 34.15 11.93 -5.41
C ALA A 355 34.30 10.42 -5.70
N MET A 356 35.49 9.99 -6.13
CA MET A 356 35.83 8.57 -6.29
C MET A 356 35.84 7.83 -4.95
N ASP A 357 36.34 8.44 -3.88
CA ASP A 357 36.35 7.84 -2.54
C ASP A 357 34.92 7.70 -1.97
N GLU A 358 34.04 8.65 -2.29
CA GLU A 358 32.61 8.56 -1.94
C GLU A 358 31.91 7.42 -2.70
N MET A 359 32.19 7.30 -4.00
CA MET A 359 31.53 6.32 -4.88
C MET A 359 32.06 4.88 -4.67
N PHE A 360 33.37 4.71 -4.49
CA PHE A 360 34.04 3.39 -4.43
C PHE A 360 34.59 3.09 -3.04
N GLN A 361 33.71 3.06 -2.03
CA GLN A 361 34.09 2.77 -0.65
C GLN A 361 34.77 1.40 -0.55
N GLY A 362 36.02 1.38 -0.06
CA GLY A 362 36.82 0.15 0.02
C GLY A 362 37.23 -0.45 -1.34
N GLY A 363 37.20 0.34 -2.42
CA GLY A 363 37.59 -0.10 -3.77
C GLY A 363 36.50 -0.89 -4.53
N VAL A 364 35.29 -0.95 -3.99
CA VAL A 364 34.12 -1.60 -4.60
C VAL A 364 32.97 -0.60 -4.72
N TYR A 365 32.06 -0.82 -5.67
CA TYR A 365 30.85 -0.01 -5.82
C TYR A 365 29.67 -0.78 -5.22
N PHE A 366 29.00 -0.18 -4.22
CA PHE A 366 27.95 -0.79 -3.40
C PHE A 366 28.28 -2.18 -2.84
N GLY A 367 29.54 -2.40 -2.43
CA GLY A 367 29.96 -3.69 -1.88
C GLY A 367 30.00 -4.85 -2.90
N ARG A 368 29.89 -4.56 -4.20
CA ARG A 368 29.89 -5.57 -5.28
C ARG A 368 31.17 -5.49 -6.13
N ALA A 369 31.50 -6.61 -6.78
CA ALA A 369 32.64 -6.69 -7.67
C ALA A 369 32.53 -5.70 -8.84
N LEU A 370 33.62 -5.05 -9.26
CA LEU A 370 33.56 -4.12 -10.41
C LEU A 370 33.00 -4.76 -11.70
N PRO A 371 33.33 -6.03 -12.06
CA PRO A 371 32.73 -6.70 -13.21
C PRO A 371 31.20 -6.84 -13.14
N PHE A 372 30.61 -6.90 -11.94
CA PHE A 372 29.15 -6.93 -11.76
C PHE A 372 28.50 -5.74 -12.47
N TRP A 373 29.05 -4.56 -12.24
CA TRP A 373 28.52 -3.30 -12.76
C TRP A 373 28.78 -3.12 -14.25
N HIS A 374 29.94 -3.56 -14.74
CA HIS A 374 30.22 -3.56 -16.19
C HIS A 374 29.29 -4.52 -16.95
N GLN A 375 28.95 -5.67 -16.35
CA GLN A 375 28.00 -6.61 -16.95
C GLN A 375 26.59 -6.04 -16.94
N LEU A 376 26.15 -5.49 -15.81
CA LEU A 376 24.83 -4.85 -15.69
C LEU A 376 24.67 -3.69 -16.69
N ASN A 377 25.63 -2.79 -16.77
CA ASN A 377 25.55 -1.65 -17.70
C ASN A 377 25.53 -2.08 -19.19
N ALA A 378 25.99 -3.30 -19.50
CA ALA A 378 25.94 -3.83 -20.87
C ALA A 378 24.58 -4.44 -21.24
N ILE A 379 23.63 -4.52 -20.30
CA ILE A 379 22.29 -5.10 -20.53
C ILE A 379 21.35 -4.03 -21.06
N ASP A 380 20.67 -4.33 -22.17
CA ASP A 380 19.57 -3.52 -22.68
C ASP A 380 18.26 -3.87 -21.95
N MET A 381 18.04 -3.17 -20.84
CA MET A 381 16.88 -3.35 -19.96
C MET A 381 15.55 -3.08 -20.67
N ALA A 382 15.47 -2.05 -21.50
CA ALA A 382 14.26 -1.71 -22.25
C ALA A 382 13.88 -2.80 -23.27
N ALA A 383 14.89 -3.45 -23.89
CA ALA A 383 14.66 -4.60 -24.76
C ALA A 383 14.27 -5.87 -23.98
N MET A 384 14.73 -6.02 -22.73
CA MET A 384 14.30 -7.14 -21.88
C MET A 384 12.84 -7.01 -21.47
N TRP A 385 12.41 -5.82 -21.01
CA TRP A 385 11.01 -5.57 -20.67
C TRP A 385 10.06 -5.76 -21.86
N ALA A 386 10.46 -5.34 -23.06
CA ALA A 386 9.69 -5.60 -24.28
C ALA A 386 9.48 -7.11 -24.56
N LYS A 387 10.39 -7.97 -24.10
CA LYS A 387 10.32 -9.43 -24.31
C LYS A 387 9.53 -10.16 -23.22
N ALA A 388 9.25 -9.53 -22.07
CA ALA A 388 8.53 -10.16 -20.97
C ALA A 388 7.14 -10.63 -21.43
N ASP A 389 6.93 -11.95 -21.47
CA ASP A 389 5.68 -12.61 -21.89
C ASP A 389 4.88 -13.09 -20.68
N THR A 390 4.50 -12.12 -19.84
CA THR A 390 3.83 -12.35 -18.56
C THR A 390 3.07 -11.08 -18.17
N ALA A 391 2.08 -11.18 -17.29
CA ALA A 391 1.50 -10.00 -16.65
C ALA A 391 2.58 -9.30 -15.81
N VAL A 392 2.60 -7.97 -15.80
CA VAL A 392 3.60 -7.16 -15.09
C VAL A 392 2.98 -6.18 -14.11
N LEU A 393 3.55 -6.10 -12.92
CA LEU A 393 3.23 -5.09 -11.91
C LEU A 393 4.51 -4.34 -11.53
N ALA A 394 4.60 -3.06 -11.87
CA ALA A 394 5.73 -2.21 -11.53
C ALA A 394 5.38 -1.28 -10.35
N MET A 395 5.89 -1.58 -9.17
CA MET A 395 5.53 -0.91 -7.92
C MET A 395 6.63 0.05 -7.47
N HIS A 396 6.31 1.29 -7.15
CA HIS A 396 7.26 2.28 -6.63
C HIS A 396 6.76 2.84 -5.30
N GLY A 397 7.63 2.93 -4.29
CA GLY A 397 7.24 3.53 -3.02
C GLY A 397 7.22 5.05 -3.08
N ALA A 398 6.17 5.73 -2.60
CA ALA A 398 6.14 7.20 -2.51
C ALA A 398 7.28 7.77 -1.65
N GLY A 399 7.81 6.97 -0.72
CA GLY A 399 8.98 7.27 0.10
C GLY A 399 10.33 6.87 -0.52
N ASP A 400 10.35 6.25 -1.71
CA ASP A 400 11.55 5.71 -2.32
C ASP A 400 12.42 6.82 -2.93
N TYR A 401 13.40 7.25 -2.14
CA TYR A 401 14.44 8.20 -2.54
C TYR A 401 15.61 7.57 -3.33
N VAL A 402 15.63 6.24 -3.48
CA VAL A 402 16.71 5.50 -4.14
C VAL A 402 16.42 5.33 -5.63
N SER A 403 15.19 4.98 -5.98
CA SER A 403 14.71 4.76 -7.35
C SER A 403 13.58 5.72 -7.72
N SER A 404 13.38 5.97 -9.01
CA SER A 404 12.39 6.94 -9.51
C SER A 404 11.08 6.23 -9.86
N GLY A 405 9.93 6.88 -9.58
CA GLY A 405 8.64 6.41 -10.06
C GLY A 405 8.53 6.43 -11.59
N ALA A 406 9.37 7.25 -12.25
CA ALA A 406 9.44 7.30 -13.71
C ALA A 406 9.88 5.97 -14.34
N ASP A 407 10.83 5.25 -13.72
CA ASP A 407 11.25 3.93 -14.20
C ASP A 407 10.08 2.93 -14.19
N HIS A 408 9.22 2.98 -13.17
CA HIS A 408 8.12 2.03 -13.00
C HIS A 408 6.98 2.30 -14.00
N ARG A 409 6.65 3.57 -14.24
CA ARG A 409 5.75 3.96 -15.34
C ARG A 409 6.31 3.54 -16.69
N ALA A 410 7.60 3.79 -16.95
CA ALA A 410 8.25 3.41 -18.20
C ALA A 410 8.26 1.89 -18.42
N ILE A 411 8.39 1.08 -17.37
CA ILE A 411 8.23 -0.39 -17.45
C ILE A 411 6.84 -0.74 -17.96
N ALA A 412 5.78 -0.21 -17.33
CA ALA A 412 4.41 -0.52 -17.71
C ALA A 412 4.09 -0.05 -19.14
N GLU A 413 4.48 1.17 -19.48
CA GLU A 413 4.36 1.73 -20.84
C GLU A 413 5.06 0.83 -21.88
N ARG A 414 6.30 0.41 -21.58
CA ARG A 414 7.09 -0.41 -22.51
C ARG A 414 6.48 -1.78 -22.75
N VAL A 415 5.98 -2.43 -21.70
CA VAL A 415 5.31 -3.73 -21.82
C VAL A 415 3.99 -3.57 -22.55
N ASN A 416 3.18 -2.56 -22.21
CA ASN A 416 1.89 -2.31 -22.85
C ASN A 416 2.01 -1.89 -24.32
N ALA A 417 3.12 -1.23 -24.71
CA ALA A 417 3.40 -0.93 -26.11
C ALA A 417 3.56 -2.18 -26.99
N VAL A 418 3.95 -3.31 -26.39
CA VAL A 418 4.07 -4.61 -27.09
C VAL A 418 2.84 -5.49 -26.84
N ARG A 419 2.27 -5.43 -25.64
CA ARG A 419 1.13 -6.24 -25.17
C ARG A 419 0.16 -5.37 -24.35
N PRO A 420 -0.79 -4.66 -25.00
CA PRO A 420 -1.70 -3.76 -24.30
C PRO A 420 -2.49 -4.44 -23.18
N GLY A 421 -2.65 -3.75 -22.05
CA GLY A 421 -3.42 -4.22 -20.89
C GLY A 421 -2.76 -5.33 -20.07
N THR A 422 -1.46 -5.60 -20.27
CA THR A 422 -0.74 -6.67 -19.54
C THR A 422 0.22 -6.16 -18.48
N ALA A 423 0.42 -4.85 -18.38
CA ALA A 423 1.25 -4.23 -17.35
C ALA A 423 0.57 -3.04 -16.68
N ARG A 424 0.84 -2.85 -15.39
CA ARG A 424 0.45 -1.64 -14.65
C ARG A 424 1.59 -1.13 -13.78
N ALA A 425 1.65 0.19 -13.62
CA ALA A 425 2.54 0.85 -12.68
C ALA A 425 1.74 1.35 -11.48
N VAL A 426 2.28 1.22 -10.27
CA VAL A 426 1.57 1.54 -9.03
C VAL A 426 2.49 2.30 -8.11
N GLU A 427 2.04 3.45 -7.64
CA GLU A 427 2.66 4.12 -6.50
C GLU A 427 2.09 3.56 -5.19
N VAL A 428 2.98 2.96 -4.40
CA VAL A 428 2.71 2.39 -3.09
C VAL A 428 3.01 3.44 -2.04
N THR A 429 1.97 3.85 -1.34
CA THR A 429 2.08 4.97 -0.41
C THR A 429 2.57 4.48 0.95
N ASN A 430 3.13 5.41 1.74
CA ASN A 430 3.74 5.10 3.02
C ASN A 430 4.82 4.00 2.91
N ALA A 431 5.62 3.97 1.86
CA ALA A 431 6.65 2.95 1.68
C ALA A 431 7.91 3.56 1.06
N ASP A 432 9.06 3.33 1.67
CA ASP A 432 10.37 3.66 1.10
C ASP A 432 10.96 2.51 0.29
N HIS A 433 12.15 2.71 -0.26
CA HIS A 433 12.85 1.70 -1.05
C HIS A 433 13.10 0.38 -0.29
N GLY A 434 13.21 0.42 1.03
CA GLY A 434 13.39 -0.73 1.90
C GLY A 434 12.09 -1.36 2.40
N MET A 435 10.93 -0.91 1.91
CA MET A 435 9.58 -1.29 2.38
C MET A 435 9.29 -0.81 3.81
N MET A 436 9.89 0.30 4.23
CA MET A 436 9.68 0.93 5.53
C MET A 436 8.64 2.04 5.43
N ALA A 437 7.87 2.25 6.50
CA ALA A 437 6.77 3.21 6.57
C ALA A 437 7.28 4.66 6.59
N PHE A 438 7.24 5.31 5.42
CA PHE A 438 7.55 6.73 5.26
C PHE A 438 6.60 7.37 4.26
N ALA A 439 6.06 8.54 4.62
CA ALA A 439 5.09 9.26 3.80
C ALA A 439 5.65 9.75 2.46
N ASN A 440 6.93 10.14 2.40
CA ASN A 440 7.56 10.69 1.20
C ASN A 440 9.09 10.57 1.24
N GLU A 441 9.74 10.82 0.10
CA GLU A 441 11.20 10.71 -0.07
C GLU A 441 11.99 11.54 0.96
N ARG A 442 11.53 12.75 1.28
CA ARG A 442 12.21 13.64 2.22
C ARG A 442 12.18 13.06 3.63
N ALA A 443 11.03 12.55 4.06
CA ALA A 443 10.87 11.88 5.35
C ALA A 443 11.73 10.61 5.42
N ALA A 444 11.70 9.78 4.38
CA ALA A 444 12.50 8.56 4.29
C ALA A 444 14.00 8.85 4.32
N PHE A 445 14.46 9.83 3.53
CA PHE A 445 15.85 10.25 3.49
C PHE A 445 16.32 10.79 4.86
N ALA A 446 15.51 11.61 5.53
CA ALA A 446 15.83 12.13 6.86
C ALA A 446 15.74 11.06 7.97
N GLY A 447 14.94 10.01 7.76
CA GLY A 447 14.76 8.87 8.64
C GLY A 447 15.82 7.78 8.47
N PHE A 448 16.57 7.80 7.36
CA PHE A 448 17.56 6.77 7.06
C PHE A 448 18.59 6.58 8.18
N GLY A 449 18.82 5.32 8.55
CA GLY A 449 19.77 4.94 9.61
C GLY A 449 19.31 5.25 11.04
N LYS A 450 18.12 5.83 11.25
CA LYS A 450 17.54 6.04 12.58
C LYS A 450 16.72 4.81 13.01
N PRO A 451 16.82 4.37 14.28
CA PRO A 451 15.99 3.30 14.80
C PRO A 451 14.53 3.74 14.90
N GLY A 452 13.60 2.79 14.74
CA GLY A 452 12.17 3.00 15.04
C GLY A 452 11.23 3.09 13.82
N ALA A 453 11.75 3.09 12.59
CA ALA A 453 10.89 2.98 11.40
C ALA A 453 10.18 1.61 11.39
N LEU A 454 8.88 1.62 11.16
CA LEU A 454 8.06 0.41 11.07
C LEU A 454 8.10 -0.14 9.64
N TYR A 455 7.86 -1.45 9.48
CA TYR A 455 7.62 -2.03 8.17
C TYR A 455 6.31 -1.49 7.59
N SER A 456 6.28 -1.27 6.27
CA SER A 456 5.07 -0.86 5.57
C SER A 456 4.31 -2.07 5.02
N GLU A 457 3.14 -2.32 5.58
CA GLU A 457 2.25 -3.39 5.11
C GLU A 457 1.70 -3.11 3.69
N THR A 458 1.71 -1.86 3.23
CA THR A 458 1.11 -1.43 1.96
C THR A 458 1.76 -2.09 0.74
N VAL A 459 3.04 -2.46 0.83
CA VAL A 459 3.75 -3.16 -0.26
C VAL A 459 3.20 -4.58 -0.45
N ALA A 460 2.97 -5.31 0.64
CA ALA A 460 2.41 -6.66 0.57
C ALA A 460 0.94 -6.62 0.13
N VAL A 461 0.17 -5.66 0.64
CA VAL A 461 -1.23 -5.42 0.25
C VAL A 461 -1.36 -5.12 -1.24
N ALA A 462 -0.56 -4.20 -1.79
CA ALA A 462 -0.63 -3.84 -3.20
C ALA A 462 -0.25 -5.01 -4.14
N LEU A 463 0.69 -5.87 -3.71
CA LEU A 463 1.00 -7.10 -4.45
C LEU A 463 -0.15 -8.11 -4.35
N ASP A 464 -0.74 -8.30 -3.18
CA ASP A 464 -1.84 -9.26 -3.00
C ASP A 464 -3.08 -8.88 -3.81
N ALA A 465 -3.43 -7.60 -3.87
CA ALA A 465 -4.51 -7.10 -4.72
C ALA A 465 -4.31 -7.47 -6.21
N TRP A 466 -3.07 -7.63 -6.65
CA TRP A 466 -2.77 -8.11 -8.00
C TRP A 466 -2.78 -9.64 -8.13
N LEU A 467 -2.31 -10.35 -7.11
CA LEU A 467 -2.16 -11.80 -7.14
C LEU A 467 -3.48 -12.55 -6.87
N ALA A 468 -4.32 -12.05 -5.97
CA ALA A 468 -5.53 -12.73 -5.53
C ALA A 468 -6.49 -13.06 -6.69
N PRO A 469 -6.81 -12.12 -7.62
CA PRO A 469 -7.66 -12.44 -8.77
C PRO A 469 -7.05 -13.50 -9.71
N MET A 470 -5.72 -13.52 -9.85
CA MET A 470 -5.02 -14.50 -10.71
C MET A 470 -4.88 -15.89 -10.08
N THR A 471 -5.03 -16.01 -8.76
CA THR A 471 -4.82 -17.25 -8.04
C THR A 471 -6.11 -17.87 -7.50
N GLY A 472 -7.16 -17.06 -7.31
CA GLY A 472 -8.38 -17.46 -6.60
C GLY A 472 -8.16 -17.67 -5.10
N LEU A 473 -7.02 -17.20 -4.56
CA LEU A 473 -6.79 -17.16 -3.11
C LEU A 473 -7.47 -15.92 -2.51
N ARG A 474 -7.83 -16.00 -1.23
CA ARG A 474 -8.47 -14.90 -0.50
C ARG A 474 -7.51 -13.72 -0.37
N ALA A 475 -7.99 -12.52 -0.70
CA ALA A 475 -7.25 -11.27 -0.51
C ALA A 475 -7.02 -10.96 0.98
N PHE A 476 -5.99 -10.19 1.29
CA PHE A 476 -5.69 -9.76 2.65
C PHE A 476 -6.83 -8.90 3.21
N PRO A 477 -7.25 -9.11 4.48
CA PRO A 477 -8.30 -8.30 5.09
C PRO A 477 -7.83 -6.86 5.34
N ALA A 478 -8.78 -5.93 5.27
CA ALA A 478 -8.68 -4.55 5.70
C ALA A 478 -8.21 -4.48 7.16
N THR A 479 -7.42 -3.46 7.45
CA THR A 479 -6.88 -3.24 8.80
C THR A 479 -7.70 -2.18 9.51
N ASP A 480 -8.15 -2.46 10.73
CA ASP A 480 -8.75 -1.44 11.60
C ASP A 480 -7.70 -0.36 11.92
N ASP A 481 -7.98 0.87 11.52
CA ASP A 481 -7.09 2.03 11.65
C ASP A 481 -7.72 3.10 12.56
N THR A 482 -8.83 2.77 13.23
CA THR A 482 -9.65 3.72 14.01
C THR A 482 -8.82 4.52 15.01
N ALA A 483 -8.02 3.85 15.84
CA ALA A 483 -7.22 4.51 16.88
C ALA A 483 -6.13 5.47 16.34
N ARG A 484 -5.74 5.31 15.08
CA ARG A 484 -4.78 6.20 14.42
C ARG A 484 -5.47 7.39 13.74
N ARG A 485 -6.74 7.22 13.39
CA ARG A 485 -7.47 8.08 12.45
C ARG A 485 -8.52 8.95 13.12
N LEU A 486 -9.20 8.44 14.15
CA LEU A 486 -10.22 9.17 14.89
C LEU A 486 -9.70 9.57 16.27
N PRO A 487 -10.06 10.75 16.78
CA PRO A 487 -9.78 11.11 18.16
C PRO A 487 -10.70 10.32 19.09
N ASP A 488 -10.24 10.11 20.33
CA ASP A 488 -10.98 9.33 21.34
C ASP A 488 -12.38 9.92 21.56
N GLY A 489 -13.40 9.12 21.22
CA GLY A 489 -14.80 9.49 21.44
C GLY A 489 -15.49 10.27 20.32
N ALA A 490 -14.81 10.59 19.21
CA ALA A 490 -15.45 11.23 18.05
C ALA A 490 -16.56 10.37 17.43
N GLY A 491 -16.43 9.05 17.50
CA GLY A 491 -17.43 8.12 16.98
C GLY A 491 -18.48 7.68 17.98
N LYS A 492 -18.88 8.52 18.95
CA LYS A 492 -19.88 8.14 19.96
C LYS A 492 -21.22 8.80 19.68
N GLY A 493 -22.28 8.03 19.91
CA GLY A 493 -23.66 8.49 19.76
C GLY A 493 -24.25 8.05 18.43
N ARG A 494 -25.34 8.70 18.04
CA ARG A 494 -26.22 8.23 16.98
C ARG A 494 -26.02 9.00 15.68
N THR A 495 -24.99 8.65 14.92
CA THR A 495 -24.74 9.24 13.60
C THR A 495 -25.67 8.59 12.57
N MET A 496 -26.57 9.40 11.99
CA MET A 496 -27.59 8.98 11.03
C MET A 496 -27.12 9.09 9.58
N ASP A 497 -26.34 10.13 9.26
CA ASP A 497 -25.69 10.29 7.95
C ASP A 497 -24.30 10.91 8.09
N ILE A 498 -23.48 10.75 7.04
CA ILE A 498 -22.13 11.28 6.93
C ILE A 498 -21.99 11.96 5.57
N ALA A 499 -21.96 13.29 5.56
CA ALA A 499 -21.62 14.05 4.37
C ALA A 499 -20.12 14.39 4.33
N GLN A 500 -19.58 14.49 3.12
CA GLN A 500 -18.17 14.78 2.86
C GLN A 500 -18.03 16.12 2.13
N GLY A 501 -17.14 16.98 2.60
CA GLY A 501 -16.89 18.28 1.97
C GLY A 501 -15.63 18.95 2.54
N ASP A 502 -14.93 19.74 1.74
CA ASP A 502 -13.78 20.51 2.18
C ASP A 502 -14.28 21.77 2.92
N ALA A 503 -14.28 21.75 4.25
CA ALA A 503 -14.89 22.82 5.04
C ALA A 503 -13.93 24.02 5.23
N ASP A 504 -12.62 23.84 5.11
CA ASP A 504 -11.63 24.90 5.34
C ASP A 504 -10.70 25.23 4.16
N GLY A 505 -11.00 24.67 3.00
CA GLY A 505 -10.40 25.01 1.71
C GLY A 505 -8.98 24.47 1.54
N ASP A 506 -8.61 23.43 2.29
CA ASP A 506 -7.27 22.85 2.27
C ASP A 506 -7.11 21.69 1.26
N GLY A 507 -8.22 21.25 0.66
CA GLY A 507 -8.31 20.21 -0.34
C GLY A 507 -8.49 18.79 0.23
N ASP A 508 -8.50 18.61 1.55
CA ASP A 508 -8.85 17.34 2.20
C ASP A 508 -10.35 17.32 2.56
N LEU A 509 -11.07 16.27 2.20
CA LEU A 509 -12.50 16.16 2.54
C LEU A 509 -12.70 15.91 4.04
N ASP A 510 -13.46 16.79 4.68
CA ASP A 510 -13.93 16.68 6.06
C ASP A 510 -15.22 15.85 6.16
N LEU A 511 -15.57 15.44 7.38
CA LEU A 511 -16.80 14.70 7.65
C LEU A 511 -17.79 15.51 8.49
N PHE A 512 -19.00 15.65 7.99
CA PHE A 512 -20.16 16.22 8.67
C PHE A 512 -21.05 15.07 9.15
N LEU A 513 -21.09 14.87 10.47
CA LEU A 513 -21.89 13.81 11.10
C LEU A 513 -23.23 14.42 11.55
N ALA A 514 -24.32 14.02 10.90
CA ALA A 514 -25.68 14.32 11.34
C ALA A 514 -26.05 13.36 12.49
N LYS A 515 -26.49 13.90 13.63
CA LYS A 515 -26.71 13.11 14.84
C LYS A 515 -28.13 13.24 15.37
N GLU A 516 -28.74 12.08 15.65
CA GLU A 516 -30.07 11.95 16.26
C GLU A 516 -30.04 12.47 17.72
N PHE A 517 -30.84 13.49 18.02
CA PHE A 517 -30.98 14.16 19.33
C PHE A 517 -29.66 14.60 20.01
N GLU A 518 -28.61 14.82 19.23
CA GLU A 518 -27.29 15.23 19.71
C GLU A 518 -26.77 16.40 18.87
N ALA A 519 -25.70 17.06 19.32
CA ALA A 519 -25.08 18.09 18.50
C ALA A 519 -24.38 17.42 17.30
N ASN A 520 -24.64 17.93 16.09
CA ASN A 520 -23.92 17.51 14.88
C ASN A 520 -22.41 17.78 15.03
N VAL A 521 -21.60 16.99 14.35
CA VAL A 521 -20.14 17.00 14.51
C VAL A 521 -19.44 17.24 13.19
N LEU A 522 -18.50 18.18 13.18
CA LEU A 522 -17.51 18.33 12.11
C LEU A 522 -16.20 17.67 12.54
N LEU A 523 -15.73 16.70 11.75
CA LEU A 523 -14.40 16.11 11.85
C LEU A 523 -13.51 16.65 10.73
N ARG A 524 -12.54 17.48 11.10
CA ARG A 524 -11.56 18.02 10.15
C ARG A 524 -10.51 16.99 9.79
N ASN A 525 -10.16 16.92 8.52
CA ASN A 525 -9.23 15.97 7.94
C ASN A 525 -7.88 16.64 7.65
N ASP A 526 -6.78 16.08 8.17
CA ASP A 526 -5.42 16.47 7.79
C ASP A 526 -4.67 15.22 7.30
N GLY A 527 -4.63 15.03 5.98
CA GLY A 527 -3.97 13.90 5.33
C GLY A 527 -4.51 12.53 5.75
N GLY A 528 -5.81 12.46 6.03
CA GLY A 528 -6.53 11.29 6.51
C GLY A 528 -6.52 11.13 8.03
N ARG A 529 -6.04 12.10 8.82
CA ARG A 529 -6.21 12.08 10.29
C ARG A 529 -7.31 13.06 10.67
N TYR A 530 -8.32 12.56 11.38
CA TYR A 530 -9.44 13.36 11.79
C TYR A 530 -9.23 14.01 13.15
N ALA A 531 -9.68 15.25 13.28
CA ALA A 531 -9.75 15.97 14.54
C ALA A 531 -11.15 16.55 14.73
N LEU A 532 -11.65 16.53 15.97
CA LEU A 532 -12.92 17.16 16.30
C LEU A 532 -12.79 18.68 16.20
N ALA A 533 -13.60 19.31 15.35
CA ALA A 533 -13.68 20.77 15.27
C ALA A 533 -14.64 21.30 16.35
N GLU A 534 -14.18 21.32 17.60
CA GLU A 534 -15.01 21.71 18.75
C GLU A 534 -15.61 23.11 18.57
N GLY A 535 -16.94 23.19 18.61
CA GLY A 535 -17.69 24.45 18.49
C GLY A 535 -17.70 25.05 17.08
N ALA A 536 -17.24 24.31 16.06
CA ALA A 536 -17.29 24.76 14.67
C ALA A 536 -18.72 24.88 14.13
N LEU A 537 -19.64 24.02 14.60
CA LEU A 537 -21.06 24.07 14.26
C LEU A 537 -21.85 24.69 15.42
N PRO A 538 -22.54 25.83 15.23
CA PRO A 538 -23.17 26.61 16.29
C PRO A 538 -24.66 26.23 16.50
N ILE A 539 -24.96 24.94 16.47
CA ILE A 539 -26.32 24.42 16.31
C ILE A 539 -26.85 23.66 17.52
N GLY A 540 -28.17 23.45 17.55
CA GLY A 540 -28.90 22.83 18.64
C GLY A 540 -28.65 21.33 18.78
N GLN A 541 -29.31 20.72 19.76
CA GLN A 541 -29.49 19.26 19.81
C GLN A 541 -30.81 18.95 19.14
N GLU A 542 -30.78 18.88 17.81
CA GLU A 542 -31.94 18.54 16.99
C GLU A 542 -31.89 17.07 16.61
N ASP A 543 -32.98 16.59 16.00
CA ASP A 543 -33.07 15.23 15.50
C ASP A 543 -32.58 15.18 14.06
N SER A 544 -31.27 15.34 13.85
CA SER A 544 -30.69 15.50 12.51
C SER A 544 -30.51 14.15 11.83
N GLU A 545 -31.12 13.99 10.67
CA GLU A 545 -31.12 12.73 9.90
C GLU A 545 -30.15 12.76 8.71
N ASP A 546 -29.81 13.95 8.20
CA ASP A 546 -29.01 14.13 6.99
C ASP A 546 -28.16 15.42 7.07
N ALA A 547 -27.22 15.58 6.15
CA ALA A 547 -26.39 16.77 6.00
C ALA A 547 -26.24 17.15 4.52
N VAL A 548 -26.87 18.26 4.12
CA VAL A 548 -26.83 18.79 2.76
C VAL A 548 -25.78 19.88 2.67
N LEU A 549 -24.80 19.72 1.78
CA LEU A 549 -23.69 20.64 1.62
C LEU A 549 -23.72 21.32 0.24
N ALA A 550 -23.63 22.65 0.20
CA ALA A 550 -23.50 23.44 -1.03
C ALA A 550 -23.05 24.88 -0.71
N ASP A 551 -22.51 25.60 -1.70
CA ASP A 551 -22.28 27.05 -1.60
C ASP A 551 -23.61 27.77 -1.86
N PHE A 552 -24.38 28.04 -0.79
CA PHE A 552 -25.73 28.59 -0.92
C PHE A 552 -25.72 30.12 -1.05
N ASP A 553 -24.69 30.82 -0.61
CA ASP A 553 -24.63 32.28 -0.70
C ASP A 553 -23.69 32.84 -1.77
N GLY A 554 -23.04 31.94 -2.52
CA GLY A 554 -22.23 32.25 -3.70
C GLY A 554 -20.89 32.87 -3.37
N ASP A 555 -20.39 32.68 -2.14
CA ASP A 555 -19.10 33.22 -1.69
C ASP A 555 -17.91 32.29 -1.96
N GLY A 556 -18.18 31.05 -2.38
CA GLY A 556 -17.22 30.03 -2.74
C GLY A 556 -16.88 29.05 -1.62
N ASP A 557 -17.46 29.23 -0.43
CA ASP A 557 -17.27 28.35 0.73
C ASP A 557 -18.47 27.38 0.89
N LEU A 558 -18.22 26.17 1.37
CA LEU A 558 -19.26 25.15 1.50
C LEU A 558 -20.12 25.39 2.75
N ASP A 559 -21.42 25.67 2.57
CA ASP A 559 -22.42 25.81 3.64
C ASP A 559 -23.11 24.48 3.95
N ALA A 560 -24.00 24.47 4.96
CA ALA A 560 -24.74 23.26 5.33
C ALA A 560 -26.20 23.51 5.73
N ILE A 561 -27.08 22.59 5.32
CA ILE A 561 -28.42 22.40 5.86
C ILE A 561 -28.50 21.02 6.52
N PHE A 562 -29.01 20.95 7.75
CA PHE A 562 -29.27 19.71 8.48
C PHE A 562 -30.78 19.48 8.58
N PRO A 563 -31.37 18.61 7.72
CA PRO A 563 -32.75 18.16 7.85
C PRO A 563 -33.00 17.52 9.20
N SER A 564 -34.16 17.79 9.79
CA SER A 564 -34.53 17.22 11.09
C SER A 564 -35.93 16.63 11.10
N GLU A 565 -36.04 15.38 11.59
CA GLU A 565 -37.28 14.63 11.67
C GLU A 565 -38.15 15.13 12.83
N ASP A 566 -37.95 14.65 14.06
CA ASP A 566 -38.92 14.85 15.14
C ASP A 566 -38.99 16.30 15.66
N THR A 567 -37.90 17.05 15.59
CA THR A 567 -37.91 18.45 16.05
C THR A 567 -38.40 19.43 14.98
N ALA A 568 -38.49 18.98 13.72
CA ALA A 568 -38.93 19.74 12.56
C ALA A 568 -38.15 21.06 12.36
N ASN A 569 -36.96 21.16 12.93
CA ASN A 569 -36.12 22.35 12.91
C ASN A 569 -34.92 22.14 11.99
N ASN A 570 -35.15 22.20 10.67
CA ASN A 570 -34.06 22.10 9.70
C ASN A 570 -33.08 23.27 9.88
N GLU A 571 -31.84 22.98 10.26
CA GLU A 571 -30.84 23.99 10.60
C GLU A 571 -30.09 24.43 9.35
N TYR A 572 -29.88 25.74 9.17
CA TYR A 572 -29.14 26.30 8.03
C TYR A 572 -28.00 27.18 8.53
N VAL A 573 -26.78 26.79 8.19
CA VAL A 573 -25.54 27.43 8.65
C VAL A 573 -24.65 27.81 7.48
N LEU A 574 -24.00 28.97 7.60
CA LEU A 574 -23.05 29.51 6.64
C LEU A 574 -21.62 29.30 7.13
N ASN A 575 -20.70 28.99 6.22
CA ASN A 575 -19.28 28.83 6.51
C ASN A 575 -18.51 30.17 6.36
N ASP A 576 -17.35 30.29 7.01
CA ASP A 576 -16.46 31.46 6.89
C ASP A 576 -15.21 31.19 6.02
N GLY A 577 -15.22 30.05 5.32
CA GLY A 577 -14.11 29.52 4.53
C GLY A 577 -12.97 28.92 5.34
N ARG A 578 -13.13 28.79 6.66
CA ARG A 578 -12.14 28.16 7.54
C ARG A 578 -12.74 27.02 8.34
N GLY A 579 -13.91 26.52 7.95
CA GLY A 579 -14.65 25.47 8.64
C GLY A 579 -15.21 25.94 9.98
N VAL A 580 -15.58 27.22 10.09
CA VAL A 580 -16.28 27.78 11.25
C VAL A 580 -17.63 28.31 10.77
N PHE A 581 -18.69 27.71 11.30
CA PHE A 581 -20.04 27.97 10.82
C PHE A 581 -20.79 28.94 11.74
N VAL A 582 -21.73 29.69 11.15
CA VAL A 582 -22.67 30.57 11.84
C VAL A 582 -24.09 30.28 11.37
N ALA A 583 -25.08 30.35 12.26
CA ALA A 583 -26.47 30.25 11.82
C ALA A 583 -26.79 31.34 10.79
N SER A 584 -27.43 30.97 9.68
CA SER A 584 -27.73 31.91 8.60
C SER A 584 -28.59 33.08 9.12
N PRO A 585 -28.26 34.33 8.77
CA PRO A 585 -29.12 35.49 9.07
C PRO A 585 -30.44 35.45 8.28
N HIS A 586 -30.53 34.57 7.29
CA HIS A 586 -31.70 34.31 6.46
C HIS A 586 -32.17 32.87 6.68
N PRO A 587 -32.84 32.59 7.82
CA PRO A 587 -33.26 31.23 8.15
C PRO A 587 -34.24 30.68 7.10
N LEU A 588 -34.31 29.36 6.99
CA LEU A 588 -35.25 28.70 6.09
C LEU A 588 -36.70 29.17 6.36
N PRO A 589 -37.49 29.40 5.30
CA PRO A 589 -38.80 30.05 5.41
C PRO A 589 -39.85 29.19 6.12
N THR A 590 -39.60 27.91 6.40
CA THR A 590 -40.57 27.00 7.02
C THR A 590 -39.90 25.91 7.84
N LYS A 591 -40.50 25.60 9.00
CA LYS A 591 -40.19 24.42 9.82
C LYS A 591 -41.05 23.24 9.37
N THR A 592 -40.45 22.07 9.22
CA THR A 592 -41.11 20.83 8.78
C THR A 592 -40.28 19.63 9.18
N GLU A 593 -40.94 18.51 9.45
CA GLU A 593 -40.31 17.19 9.63
C GLU A 593 -39.69 16.77 8.29
N SER A 594 -38.38 16.53 8.28
CA SER A 594 -37.61 16.13 7.10
C SER A 594 -36.57 15.08 7.48
N ASN A 595 -36.51 13.98 6.75
CA ASN A 595 -35.50 12.93 6.97
C ASN A 595 -34.29 13.06 6.04
N ALA A 596 -34.41 13.85 4.97
CA ALA A 596 -33.37 14.00 3.96
C ALA A 596 -33.47 15.34 3.26
N GLY A 597 -32.39 15.72 2.59
CA GLY A 597 -32.38 16.86 1.68
C GLY A 597 -31.39 16.68 0.55
N ILE A 598 -31.53 17.53 -0.46
CA ILE A 598 -30.62 17.55 -1.61
C ILE A 598 -30.52 18.98 -2.15
N ALA A 599 -29.36 19.32 -2.72
CA ALA A 599 -29.11 20.63 -3.32
C ALA A 599 -28.73 20.49 -4.81
N GLY A 600 -29.08 21.50 -5.59
CA GLY A 600 -28.80 21.58 -7.03
C GLY A 600 -29.53 22.76 -7.67
N ASP A 601 -29.14 23.16 -8.88
CA ASP A 601 -29.85 24.17 -9.67
C ASP A 601 -31.14 23.54 -10.24
N ILE A 602 -32.29 23.84 -9.64
CA ILE A 602 -33.58 23.20 -9.97
C ILE A 602 -34.28 23.93 -11.10
N ASP A 603 -34.17 25.26 -11.13
CA ASP A 603 -34.88 26.12 -12.08
C ASP A 603 -34.05 26.60 -13.27
N GLY A 604 -32.75 26.28 -13.29
CA GLY A 604 -31.82 26.54 -14.38
C GLY A 604 -31.31 27.98 -14.40
N ASP A 605 -31.40 28.73 -13.29
CA ASP A 605 -30.93 30.10 -13.20
C ASP A 605 -29.44 30.24 -12.80
N GLY A 606 -28.83 29.13 -12.39
CA GLY A 606 -27.42 29.01 -12.03
C GLY A 606 -27.12 29.19 -10.54
N ASP A 607 -28.12 29.48 -9.71
CA ASP A 607 -28.00 29.51 -8.25
C ASP A 607 -28.33 28.11 -7.67
N ILE A 608 -27.68 27.73 -6.57
CA ILE A 608 -27.93 26.41 -5.96
C ILE A 608 -29.17 26.46 -5.07
N ASP A 609 -30.18 25.67 -5.45
CA ASP A 609 -31.43 25.48 -4.70
C ASP A 609 -31.35 24.28 -3.75
N ALA A 610 -32.42 24.06 -2.99
CA ALA A 610 -32.57 22.90 -2.11
C ALA A 610 -33.96 22.26 -2.18
N ILE A 611 -34.02 20.93 -2.01
CA ILE A 611 -35.24 20.19 -1.75
C ILE A 611 -35.08 19.46 -0.42
N LEU A 612 -35.98 19.72 0.53
CA LEU A 612 -36.06 18.96 1.77
C LEU A 612 -37.25 18.02 1.73
N SER A 613 -37.06 16.80 2.25
CA SER A 613 -38.15 15.84 2.32
C SER A 613 -39.25 16.29 3.27
N ARG A 614 -40.46 15.76 3.11
CA ARG A 614 -41.56 15.99 4.06
C ARG A 614 -42.30 14.71 4.43
N ASN A 615 -42.43 14.47 5.74
CA ASN A 615 -43.28 13.39 6.28
C ASN A 615 -44.79 13.68 6.13
N ALA A 616 -45.13 14.95 5.89
CA ALA A 616 -46.48 15.43 5.63
C ALA A 616 -46.49 16.58 4.63
N GLY A 617 -46.81 16.27 3.37
CA GLY A 617 -47.03 17.25 2.30
C GLY A 617 -46.28 16.88 1.02
N ARG A 618 -46.20 17.84 0.09
CA ARG A 618 -45.28 17.78 -1.05
C ARG A 618 -43.86 18.05 -0.54
N GLU A 619 -42.84 17.57 -1.24
CA GLU A 619 -41.45 17.93 -0.91
C GLU A 619 -41.25 19.44 -0.87
N LEU A 620 -40.39 19.90 0.03
CA LEU A 620 -40.13 21.31 0.25
C LEU A 620 -39.07 21.80 -0.74
N VAL A 621 -39.51 22.36 -1.87
CA VAL A 621 -38.64 23.00 -2.85
C VAL A 621 -38.38 24.44 -2.40
N LEU A 622 -37.10 24.77 -2.28
CA LEU A 622 -36.57 26.04 -1.82
C LEU A 622 -35.71 26.64 -2.93
N LEU A 623 -36.22 27.66 -3.62
CA LEU A 623 -35.46 28.38 -4.64
C LEU A 623 -34.59 29.44 -3.99
N ASN A 624 -33.33 29.51 -4.38
CA ASN A 624 -32.34 30.44 -3.87
C ASN A 624 -32.24 31.69 -4.78
N ASP A 625 -31.72 32.79 -4.24
CA ASP A 625 -31.47 34.02 -5.03
C ASP A 625 -29.97 34.32 -5.23
N GLY A 626 -29.15 33.26 -5.09
CA GLY A 626 -27.70 33.30 -5.21
C GLY A 626 -27.00 34.01 -4.06
N LYS A 627 -27.72 34.30 -2.97
CA LYS A 627 -27.18 34.95 -1.74
C LYS A 627 -27.74 34.31 -0.47
N GLY A 628 -28.06 33.03 -0.55
CA GLY A 628 -28.52 32.22 0.56
C GLY A 628 -29.90 32.59 1.10
N ARG A 629 -30.76 33.22 0.29
CA ARG A 629 -32.15 33.53 0.66
C ARG A 629 -33.11 32.64 -0.10
N PHE A 630 -33.79 31.77 0.64
CA PHE A 630 -34.71 30.80 0.07
C PHE A 630 -36.17 31.26 0.07
N GLU A 631 -36.88 30.97 -1.02
CA GLU A 631 -38.34 31.03 -1.10
C GLU A 631 -38.98 29.66 -1.34
N VAL A 632 -40.17 29.44 -0.77
CA VAL A 632 -40.89 28.17 -0.93
C VAL A 632 -41.58 28.12 -2.29
N ALA A 633 -41.23 27.13 -3.11
CA ALA A 633 -41.77 26.96 -4.46
C ALA A 633 -42.47 25.60 -4.70
N SER A 634 -42.65 24.77 -3.66
CA SER A 634 -43.24 23.43 -3.73
C SER A 634 -44.56 23.32 -4.51
N ALA A 635 -45.45 24.32 -4.40
CA ALA A 635 -46.75 24.26 -5.05
C ALA A 635 -46.68 24.38 -6.59
N VAL A 636 -45.61 25.01 -7.09
CA VAL A 636 -45.31 25.16 -8.51
C VAL A 636 -44.53 23.94 -8.99
N TRP A 637 -43.49 23.57 -8.25
CA TRP A 637 -42.52 22.59 -8.70
C TRP A 637 -42.92 21.14 -8.45
N MET A 638 -43.64 20.82 -7.38
CA MET A 638 -43.95 19.43 -7.03
C MET A 638 -45.43 19.09 -7.27
N PRO A 639 -45.75 17.86 -7.71
CA PRO A 639 -47.14 17.38 -7.74
C PRO A 639 -47.70 17.17 -6.33
N GLU A 640 -49.04 17.08 -6.20
CA GLU A 640 -49.71 16.82 -4.91
C GLU A 640 -49.69 15.33 -4.54
N VAL A 641 -48.49 14.82 -4.30
CA VAL A 641 -48.24 13.47 -3.79
C VAL A 641 -47.75 13.61 -2.35
N ILE A 642 -48.28 12.77 -1.45
CA ILE A 642 -47.96 12.78 -0.02
C ILE A 642 -47.48 11.39 0.35
N ASP A 643 -46.17 11.23 0.38
CA ASP A 643 -45.49 10.02 0.82
C ASP A 643 -44.68 10.32 2.10
N VAL A 644 -43.88 9.37 2.58
CA VAL A 644 -42.95 9.55 3.70
C VAL A 644 -41.56 9.29 3.15
N THR A 645 -40.88 10.35 2.78
CA THR A 645 -39.62 10.30 2.04
C THR A 645 -38.44 10.22 2.99
N GLN A 646 -37.60 9.21 2.79
CA GLN A 646 -36.42 8.89 3.60
C GLN A 646 -35.11 9.30 2.93
N ASP A 647 -35.07 9.40 1.60
CA ASP A 647 -33.90 9.88 0.86
C ASP A 647 -34.32 10.53 -0.46
N LEU A 648 -33.52 11.50 -0.91
CA LEU A 648 -33.73 12.28 -2.12
C LEU A 648 -32.43 12.28 -2.95
N LYS A 649 -32.55 12.08 -4.27
CA LYS A 649 -31.42 12.20 -5.20
C LYS A 649 -31.80 12.97 -6.45
N LEU A 650 -30.86 13.79 -6.91
CA LEU A 650 -30.93 14.50 -8.18
C LEU A 650 -29.96 13.86 -9.18
N VAL A 651 -30.46 13.52 -10.37
CA VAL A 651 -29.67 12.96 -11.47
C VAL A 651 -30.40 13.20 -12.79
N ASP A 652 -29.68 13.48 -13.88
CA ASP A 652 -30.25 13.57 -15.23
C ASP A 652 -30.54 12.15 -15.74
N ILE A 653 -31.80 11.73 -15.71
CA ILE A 653 -32.22 10.34 -16.03
C ILE A 653 -32.46 10.18 -17.52
N ASP A 654 -32.89 11.23 -18.21
CA ASP A 654 -33.32 11.16 -19.60
C ASP A 654 -32.43 11.91 -20.62
N GLY A 655 -31.33 12.47 -20.13
CA GLY A 655 -30.23 13.00 -20.92
C GLY A 655 -30.49 14.40 -21.46
N ASP A 656 -31.46 15.12 -20.90
CA ASP A 656 -31.82 16.48 -21.33
C ASP A 656 -31.06 17.59 -20.58
N ARG A 657 -30.26 17.20 -19.57
CA ARG A 657 -29.41 18.02 -18.70
C ARG A 657 -30.14 18.78 -17.59
N ASP A 658 -31.44 18.63 -17.47
CA ASP A 658 -32.16 19.08 -16.28
C ASP A 658 -32.04 17.97 -15.21
N LEU A 659 -31.87 18.35 -13.94
CA LEU A 659 -31.76 17.36 -12.87
C LEU A 659 -33.14 16.81 -12.50
N ASP A 660 -33.34 15.50 -12.63
CA ASP A 660 -34.56 14.78 -12.24
C ASP A 660 -34.51 14.34 -10.77
N LEU A 661 -35.68 14.17 -10.15
CA LEU A 661 -35.78 13.84 -8.74
C LEU A 661 -36.23 12.40 -8.50
N ILE A 662 -35.50 11.69 -7.64
CA ILE A 662 -35.86 10.38 -7.12
C ILE A 662 -36.08 10.47 -5.63
N ALA A 663 -37.21 9.95 -5.16
CA ALA A 663 -37.55 9.90 -3.74
C ALA A 663 -37.67 8.44 -3.28
N GLY A 664 -36.82 8.07 -2.33
CA GLY A 664 -36.88 6.82 -1.58
C GLY A 664 -37.91 6.94 -0.46
N ASN A 665 -38.89 6.06 -0.41
CA ASN A 665 -40.09 6.22 0.41
C ASN A 665 -40.38 5.01 1.30
N GLU A 666 -41.05 5.28 2.42
CA GLU A 666 -41.71 4.25 3.20
C GLU A 666 -43.04 3.80 2.57
N PRO A 667 -43.51 2.57 2.84
CA PRO A 667 -44.76 2.06 2.28
C PRO A 667 -46.01 2.57 3.03
N VAL A 668 -45.85 3.49 3.99
CA VAL A 668 -46.93 4.01 4.83
C VAL A 668 -47.86 4.91 4.01
N LYS A 669 -49.15 4.93 4.34
CA LYS A 669 -50.20 5.69 3.64
C LYS A 669 -50.35 5.31 2.14
N GLY A 670 -49.80 4.16 1.72
CA GLY A 670 -49.77 3.74 0.31
C GLY A 670 -48.59 4.30 -0.47
N GLY A 671 -47.57 4.81 0.23
CA GLY A 671 -46.34 5.32 -0.35
C GLY A 671 -45.54 4.27 -1.10
N ARG A 672 -44.70 4.76 -2.02
CA ARG A 672 -43.81 3.99 -2.88
C ARG A 672 -42.69 4.90 -3.34
N ASN A 673 -41.58 4.32 -3.77
CA ASN A 673 -40.53 5.07 -4.44
C ASN A 673 -41.07 5.84 -5.65
N ARG A 674 -40.57 7.07 -5.84
CA ARG A 674 -41.03 8.02 -6.87
C ARG A 674 -39.90 8.46 -7.77
N LEU A 675 -40.24 8.69 -9.04
CA LEU A 675 -39.36 9.30 -10.04
C LEU A 675 -40.13 10.45 -10.67
N TYR A 676 -39.56 11.65 -10.56
CA TYR A 676 -40.10 12.86 -11.14
C TYR A 676 -39.14 13.44 -12.17
N ILE A 677 -39.63 13.68 -13.39
CA ILE A 677 -38.84 14.31 -14.46
C ILE A 677 -38.97 15.83 -14.36
N ASN A 678 -37.84 16.53 -14.42
CA ASN A 678 -37.80 17.98 -14.48
C ASN A 678 -38.10 18.45 -15.91
N THR A 679 -39.04 19.37 -16.08
CA THR A 679 -39.36 19.92 -17.41
C THR A 679 -38.83 21.35 -17.60
N GLY A 680 -37.86 21.77 -16.79
CA GLY A 680 -37.37 23.15 -16.65
C GLY A 680 -38.39 24.13 -16.08
N LYS A 681 -39.48 23.63 -15.47
CA LYS A 681 -40.59 24.45 -14.92
C LYS A 681 -41.27 23.83 -13.72
N ALA A 682 -41.29 22.50 -13.67
CA ALA A 682 -41.87 21.69 -12.63
C ALA A 682 -41.37 20.25 -12.77
N PHE A 683 -41.48 19.51 -11.69
CA PHE A 683 -41.33 18.06 -11.64
C PHE A 683 -42.65 17.37 -12.00
N VAL A 684 -42.58 16.36 -12.88
CA VAL A 684 -43.72 15.54 -13.31
C VAL A 684 -43.51 14.10 -12.86
N ASP A 685 -44.49 13.52 -12.15
CA ASP A 685 -44.44 12.12 -11.73
C ASP A 685 -44.49 11.19 -12.95
N GLU A 686 -43.35 10.59 -13.29
CA GLU A 686 -43.20 9.58 -14.34
C GLU A 686 -42.91 8.19 -13.77
N THR A 687 -43.22 7.98 -12.49
CA THR A 687 -42.87 6.74 -11.77
C THR A 687 -43.41 5.50 -12.48
N ASP A 688 -44.68 5.50 -12.90
CA ASP A 688 -45.28 4.34 -13.60
C ASP A 688 -44.73 4.14 -15.02
N ALA A 689 -44.17 5.18 -15.63
CA ALA A 689 -43.61 5.10 -16.97
C ALA A 689 -42.17 4.60 -16.98
N ARG A 690 -41.41 4.85 -15.90
CA ARG A 690 -39.95 4.65 -15.86
C ARG A 690 -39.46 3.68 -14.79
N LEU A 691 -40.19 3.51 -13.67
CA LEU A 691 -39.82 2.54 -12.63
C LEU A 691 -40.68 1.28 -12.71
N PRO A 692 -40.06 0.08 -12.65
CA PRO A 692 -40.80 -1.16 -12.54
C PRO A 692 -41.42 -1.28 -11.14
N ALA A 693 -42.72 -1.58 -11.10
CA ALA A 693 -43.44 -1.80 -9.85
C ALA A 693 -42.78 -2.93 -9.04
N PRO A 694 -42.52 -2.74 -7.73
CA PRO A 694 -41.86 -3.75 -6.93
C PRO A 694 -42.75 -4.97 -6.72
N SER A 695 -42.14 -6.15 -6.52
CA SER A 695 -42.88 -7.38 -6.24
C SER A 695 -43.54 -7.42 -4.85
N ALA A 696 -43.15 -6.51 -3.97
CA ALA A 696 -43.68 -6.30 -2.62
C ALA A 696 -43.46 -4.83 -2.21
N PRO A 697 -44.16 -4.29 -1.20
CA PRO A 697 -43.89 -2.93 -0.75
C PRO A 697 -42.44 -2.79 -0.26
N GLU A 698 -41.85 -1.62 -0.51
CA GLU A 698 -40.47 -1.30 -0.16
C GLU A 698 -40.46 -0.28 0.98
N GLU A 699 -39.52 -0.44 1.90
CA GLU A 699 -39.18 0.57 2.90
C GLU A 699 -37.74 1.02 2.61
N THR A 700 -37.63 2.02 1.74
CA THR A 700 -36.33 2.52 1.25
C THR A 700 -35.75 3.52 2.24
N ARG A 701 -34.47 3.35 2.58
CA ARG A 701 -33.72 4.25 3.48
C ARG A 701 -32.61 5.00 2.77
N LYS A 702 -32.08 4.46 1.67
CA LYS A 702 -31.13 5.15 0.79
C LYS A 702 -31.41 4.85 -0.67
N VAL A 703 -31.18 5.85 -1.50
CA VAL A 703 -31.17 5.79 -2.95
C VAL A 703 -29.74 6.03 -3.40
N ALA A 704 -29.15 5.10 -4.13
CA ALA A 704 -27.80 5.22 -4.67
C ALA A 704 -27.82 5.11 -6.19
N PHE A 705 -26.96 5.90 -6.84
CA PHE A 705 -26.75 5.88 -8.28
C PHE A 705 -25.31 5.47 -8.61
N GLY A 706 -25.13 4.72 -9.69
CA GLY A 706 -23.82 4.35 -10.23
C GLY A 706 -23.97 3.57 -11.52
N ASP A 707 -22.94 3.58 -12.38
CA ASP A 707 -22.91 2.78 -13.60
C ASP A 707 -22.56 1.33 -13.25
N ALA A 708 -23.57 0.52 -12.96
CA ALA A 708 -23.37 -0.82 -12.44
C ALA A 708 -22.97 -1.79 -13.55
N ASP A 709 -23.33 -1.57 -14.80
CA ASP A 709 -23.02 -2.49 -15.90
C ASP A 709 -22.05 -1.98 -16.98
N GLY A 710 -21.52 -0.77 -16.80
CA GLY A 710 -20.43 -0.19 -17.57
C GLY A 710 -20.88 0.40 -18.90
N ASP A 711 -22.16 0.75 -19.03
CA ASP A 711 -22.73 1.31 -20.25
C ASP A 711 -22.77 2.85 -20.28
N GLY A 712 -22.45 3.48 -19.15
CA GLY A 712 -22.35 4.92 -18.98
C GLY A 712 -23.64 5.60 -18.53
N ASP A 713 -24.75 4.88 -18.40
CA ASP A 713 -25.99 5.39 -17.81
C ASP A 713 -25.97 5.19 -16.28
N ALA A 714 -26.65 6.08 -15.53
CA ALA A 714 -26.73 5.94 -14.08
C ALA A 714 -27.79 4.88 -13.69
N ASP A 715 -27.35 3.76 -13.13
CA ASP A 715 -28.21 2.72 -12.57
C ASP A 715 -28.62 3.04 -11.14
N LEU A 716 -29.76 2.47 -10.71
CA LEU A 716 -30.42 2.83 -9.48
C LEU A 716 -30.42 1.67 -8.47
N PHE A 717 -29.98 1.94 -7.25
CA PHE A 717 -30.07 1.01 -6.14
C PHE A 717 -30.92 1.57 -4.99
N PHE A 718 -31.94 0.81 -4.59
CA PHE A 718 -32.73 1.11 -3.40
C PHE A 718 -32.25 0.25 -2.22
N ALA A 719 -31.65 0.88 -1.21
CA ALA A 719 -31.31 0.25 0.05
C ALA A 719 -32.57 0.14 0.91
N ASN A 720 -33.04 -1.10 1.11
CA ASN A 720 -34.31 -1.36 1.76
C ASN A 720 -34.11 -2.02 3.13
N VAL A 721 -34.99 -1.65 4.06
CA VAL A 721 -35.11 -2.27 5.39
C VAL A 721 -36.45 -2.98 5.54
N ASN A 722 -36.70 -3.53 6.73
CA ASN A 722 -37.94 -4.26 7.06
C ASN A 722 -38.49 -3.91 8.45
N PHE A 723 -38.27 -2.68 8.92
CA PHE A 723 -38.69 -2.26 10.25
C PHE A 723 -40.21 -2.30 10.39
N GLN A 724 -40.91 -1.83 9.37
CA GLN A 724 -42.36 -1.79 9.34
C GLN A 724 -42.97 -3.03 8.66
N MET A 725 -42.20 -3.70 7.80
CA MET A 725 -42.62 -4.89 7.06
C MET A 725 -41.67 -6.08 7.26
N PRO A 726 -41.72 -6.77 8.43
CA PRO A 726 -40.86 -7.90 8.72
C PRO A 726 -40.95 -9.00 7.65
N GLY A 727 -39.79 -9.44 7.14
CA GLY A 727 -39.68 -10.51 6.14
C GLY A 727 -39.59 -10.05 4.68
N ILE A 728 -39.54 -8.74 4.41
CA ILE A 728 -39.51 -8.15 3.05
C ILE A 728 -38.32 -7.18 2.84
N ALA A 729 -37.21 -7.32 3.58
CA ALA A 729 -36.01 -6.51 3.31
C ALA A 729 -35.35 -7.04 2.02
N ARG A 730 -35.72 -6.47 0.88
CA ARG A 730 -35.09 -6.76 -0.40
C ARG A 730 -34.67 -5.44 -1.04
N SER A 731 -33.40 -5.09 -0.90
CA SER A 731 -32.81 -4.02 -1.71
C SER A 731 -32.87 -4.39 -3.19
N ARG A 732 -33.02 -3.39 -4.06
CA ARG A 732 -33.24 -3.59 -5.49
C ARG A 732 -32.21 -2.85 -6.32
N LEU A 733 -31.64 -3.54 -7.31
CA LEU A 733 -30.78 -2.96 -8.34
C LEU A 733 -31.58 -2.89 -9.64
N LEU A 734 -31.75 -1.67 -10.14
CA LEU A 734 -32.48 -1.37 -11.35
C LEU A 734 -31.53 -0.80 -12.40
N ILE A 735 -31.45 -1.46 -13.54
CA ILE A 735 -30.57 -1.05 -14.64
C ILE A 735 -31.30 -0.05 -15.52
N ASN A 736 -30.66 1.07 -15.81
CA ASN A 736 -31.14 2.12 -16.68
C ASN A 736 -30.92 1.73 -18.15
N ASP A 737 -31.77 2.25 -19.03
CA ASP A 737 -31.65 2.10 -20.47
C ASP A 737 -32.37 3.28 -21.11
N GLY A 738 -31.64 4.38 -21.28
CA GLY A 738 -32.18 5.63 -21.80
C GLY A 738 -33.37 6.17 -20.98
N GLY A 739 -33.24 6.15 -19.66
CA GLY A 739 -34.20 6.70 -18.70
C GLY A 739 -35.38 5.79 -18.35
N ARG A 740 -35.31 4.49 -18.69
CA ARG A 740 -36.28 3.47 -18.31
C ARG A 740 -35.61 2.34 -17.55
N PHE A 741 -36.04 2.11 -16.31
CA PHE A 741 -35.41 1.15 -15.43
C PHE A 741 -35.99 -0.26 -15.57
N ARG A 742 -35.11 -1.27 -15.45
CA ARG A 742 -35.47 -2.69 -15.35
C ARG A 742 -34.94 -3.27 -14.05
N ASP A 743 -35.76 -4.05 -13.37
CA ASP A 743 -35.33 -4.77 -12.18
C ASP A 743 -34.49 -6.00 -12.56
N GLU A 744 -33.19 -5.93 -12.29
CA GLU A 744 -32.23 -7.01 -12.55
C GLU A 744 -31.61 -7.55 -11.25
N THR A 745 -32.26 -7.30 -10.12
CA THR A 745 -31.79 -7.66 -8.78
C THR A 745 -31.37 -9.12 -8.68
N ASP A 746 -32.21 -10.08 -9.09
CA ASP A 746 -31.93 -11.52 -8.94
C ASP A 746 -30.85 -12.05 -9.88
N THR A 747 -30.60 -11.35 -10.98
CA THR A 747 -29.61 -11.74 -11.99
C THR A 747 -28.24 -11.15 -11.71
N ARG A 748 -28.18 -10.03 -10.98
CA ARG A 748 -26.97 -9.25 -10.75
C ARG A 748 -26.49 -9.26 -9.30
N LEU A 749 -27.39 -9.33 -8.32
CA LEU A 749 -27.00 -9.33 -6.91
C LEU A 749 -27.04 -10.72 -6.27
N PRO A 750 -26.13 -11.03 -5.33
CA PRO A 750 -26.32 -12.16 -4.45
C PRO A 750 -27.51 -11.89 -3.51
N ALA A 751 -28.18 -12.93 -3.03
CA ALA A 751 -29.34 -12.77 -2.14
C ALA A 751 -28.97 -12.03 -0.85
N LEU A 752 -29.34 -10.75 -0.71
CA LEU A 752 -29.06 -9.92 0.47
C LEU A 752 -30.06 -10.23 1.58
N ALA A 753 -29.57 -10.68 2.74
CA ALA A 753 -30.43 -11.12 3.85
C ALA A 753 -30.62 -10.03 4.92
N GLN A 754 -29.80 -8.98 4.87
CA GLN A 754 -29.74 -7.91 5.85
C GLN A 754 -30.46 -6.67 5.34
N SER A 755 -31.06 -5.92 6.26
CA SER A 755 -31.56 -4.57 6.03
C SER A 755 -30.39 -3.63 5.75
N ALA A 756 -30.46 -2.88 4.65
CA ALA A 756 -29.47 -1.88 4.27
C ALA A 756 -30.01 -0.48 4.59
N LEU A 757 -29.26 0.29 5.37
CA LEU A 757 -29.58 1.67 5.75
C LEU A 757 -28.88 2.68 4.84
N ASP A 758 -27.72 2.31 4.32
CA ASP A 758 -26.92 3.16 3.44
C ASP A 758 -26.32 2.33 2.29
N ALA A 759 -26.04 2.98 1.17
CA ALA A 759 -25.48 2.37 -0.03
C ALA A 759 -24.70 3.39 -0.86
N GLN A 760 -23.54 2.97 -1.38
CA GLN A 760 -22.70 3.80 -2.24
C GLN A 760 -22.12 2.95 -3.38
N PHE A 761 -22.14 3.49 -4.59
CA PHE A 761 -21.41 2.93 -5.73
C PHE A 761 -20.02 3.55 -5.80
N GLU A 762 -18.98 2.73 -5.74
CA GLU A 762 -17.60 3.19 -5.72
C GLU A 762 -16.68 2.13 -6.32
N ASP A 763 -15.61 2.56 -6.97
CA ASP A 763 -14.54 1.64 -7.39
C ASP A 763 -13.65 1.32 -6.17
N VAL A 764 -13.91 0.17 -5.51
CA VAL A 764 -13.28 -0.24 -4.24
C VAL A 764 -12.08 -1.14 -4.47
N ASP A 765 -12.13 -2.04 -5.46
CA ASP A 765 -10.95 -2.80 -5.92
C ASP A 765 -10.33 -2.33 -7.23
N GLY A 766 -10.52 -1.05 -7.51
CA GLY A 766 -9.67 -0.24 -8.37
C GLY A 766 -9.72 -0.64 -9.83
N ASP A 767 -10.51 -1.64 -10.23
CA ASP A 767 -10.55 -2.16 -11.59
C ASP A 767 -11.43 -1.35 -12.54
N ARG A 768 -11.94 -0.21 -12.04
CA ARG A 768 -12.71 0.84 -12.74
C ARG A 768 -14.15 0.47 -13.06
N ASP A 769 -14.68 -0.61 -12.47
CA ASP A 769 -16.11 -0.81 -12.37
C ASP A 769 -16.64 -0.37 -11.00
N ALA A 770 -17.89 0.10 -10.98
CA ALA A 770 -18.53 0.53 -9.75
C ALA A 770 -18.92 -0.70 -8.92
N ASP A 771 -18.27 -0.87 -7.77
CA ASP A 771 -18.70 -1.79 -6.72
C ASP A 771 -19.84 -1.19 -5.90
N LEU A 772 -20.51 -2.03 -5.11
CA LEU A 772 -21.57 -1.60 -4.23
C LEU A 772 -21.17 -1.83 -2.76
N LEU A 773 -21.01 -0.74 -2.01
CA LEU A 773 -20.85 -0.73 -0.57
C LEU A 773 -22.20 -0.54 0.11
N LEU A 774 -22.45 -1.27 1.19
CA LEU A 774 -23.71 -1.18 1.95
C LEU A 774 -23.44 -1.00 3.45
N GLY A 775 -24.12 -0.05 4.08
CA GLY A 775 -24.30 0.00 5.52
C GLY A 775 -25.45 -0.92 5.92
N THR A 776 -25.18 -1.99 6.69
CA THR A 776 -26.21 -2.98 7.04
C THR A 776 -26.38 -3.21 8.53
N ILE A 777 -27.61 -3.59 8.90
CA ILE A 777 -27.96 -3.96 10.27
C ILE A 777 -27.60 -5.42 10.51
N GLY A 778 -26.83 -5.67 11.57
CA GLY A 778 -26.46 -7.02 11.99
C GLY A 778 -25.35 -7.63 11.14
N ALA A 779 -24.61 -6.80 10.40
CA ALA A 779 -23.37 -7.21 9.73
C ALA A 779 -22.39 -6.04 9.50
N GLY A 780 -22.75 -4.79 9.84
CA GLY A 780 -21.94 -3.61 9.57
C GLY A 780 -21.80 -3.32 8.08
N ALA A 781 -20.71 -2.69 7.69
CA ALA A 781 -20.40 -2.45 6.28
C ALA A 781 -20.23 -3.76 5.49
N GLN A 782 -20.82 -3.83 4.30
CA GLN A 782 -20.71 -4.91 3.33
C GLN A 782 -20.10 -4.38 2.03
N TRP A 783 -19.39 -5.26 1.32
CA TRP A 783 -18.90 -4.98 -0.02
C TRP A 783 -19.36 -6.06 -0.99
N LEU A 784 -20.03 -5.62 -2.03
CA LEU A 784 -20.42 -6.41 -3.18
C LEU A 784 -19.54 -5.95 -4.34
N ARG A 785 -18.61 -6.82 -4.75
CA ARG A 785 -17.68 -6.54 -5.83
C ARG A 785 -18.31 -6.82 -7.17
N ASN A 786 -18.17 -5.92 -8.13
CA ASN A 786 -18.61 -6.05 -9.50
C ASN A 786 -17.60 -6.88 -10.35
N ASP A 787 -18.07 -7.55 -11.39
CA ASP A 787 -17.24 -8.40 -12.28
C ASP A 787 -16.86 -7.72 -13.60
N GLY A 788 -17.02 -6.39 -13.67
CA GLY A 788 -16.92 -5.56 -14.87
C GLY A 788 -18.05 -5.76 -15.87
N ARG A 789 -19.11 -6.50 -15.51
CA ARG A 789 -20.32 -6.70 -16.34
C ARG A 789 -21.60 -6.49 -15.55
N GLY A 790 -21.51 -5.88 -14.38
CA GLY A 790 -22.62 -5.64 -13.46
C GLY A 790 -23.18 -6.89 -12.82
N ARG A 791 -22.37 -7.95 -12.63
CA ARG A 791 -22.70 -9.02 -11.69
C ARG A 791 -21.87 -8.89 -10.43
N PHE A 792 -22.55 -8.85 -9.30
CA PHE A 792 -21.96 -8.62 -8.01
C PHE A 792 -21.75 -9.91 -7.23
N GLU A 793 -20.62 -10.01 -6.54
CA GLU A 793 -20.31 -11.08 -5.60
C GLU A 793 -19.91 -10.53 -4.23
N ARG A 794 -20.15 -11.30 -3.17
CA ARG A 794 -19.82 -10.86 -1.82
C ARG A 794 -18.31 -10.84 -1.60
N ALA A 795 -17.78 -9.66 -1.30
CA ALA A 795 -16.38 -9.43 -0.94
C ALA A 795 -16.21 -8.94 0.51
N THR A 796 -17.29 -8.81 1.31
CA THR A 796 -17.28 -8.31 2.70
C THR A 796 -16.22 -8.92 3.61
N GLU A 797 -15.83 -10.18 3.40
CA GLU A 797 -14.75 -10.85 4.14
C GLU A 797 -13.40 -10.09 4.05
N ALA A 798 -13.25 -9.22 3.06
CA ALA A 798 -12.15 -8.27 2.94
C ALA A 798 -12.18 -7.16 4.00
N PHE A 799 -13.29 -6.92 4.72
CA PHE A 799 -13.35 -5.99 5.85
C PHE A 799 -13.03 -6.64 7.21
N GLY A 800 -12.66 -7.91 7.20
CA GLY A 800 -12.42 -8.71 8.41
C GLY A 800 -13.64 -9.56 8.80
N SER A 801 -13.74 -9.92 10.09
CA SER A 801 -14.88 -10.69 10.59
C SER A 801 -16.12 -9.81 10.69
N VAL A 802 -17.23 -10.29 10.11
CA VAL A 802 -18.57 -9.69 10.26
C VAL A 802 -18.94 -9.65 11.75
N ASP A 803 -19.23 -8.47 12.29
CA ASP A 803 -19.79 -8.33 13.64
C ASP A 803 -21.33 -8.34 13.55
N PRO A 804 -22.00 -9.44 13.96
CA PRO A 804 -23.44 -9.54 13.85
C PRO A 804 -24.20 -8.60 14.79
N GLN A 805 -23.50 -7.89 15.68
CA GLN A 805 -24.10 -6.93 16.61
C GLN A 805 -23.83 -5.48 16.20
N ARG A 806 -23.19 -5.24 15.06
CA ARG A 806 -22.94 -3.89 14.53
C ARG A 806 -24.03 -3.51 13.52
N ALA A 807 -24.50 -2.28 13.62
CA ALA A 807 -25.30 -1.62 12.59
C ALA A 807 -24.41 -0.58 11.92
N GLY A 808 -24.13 -0.75 10.63
CA GLY A 808 -23.53 0.29 9.80
C GLY A 808 -24.64 1.20 9.30
N ILE A 809 -24.93 2.27 10.02
CA ILE A 809 -26.05 3.16 9.70
C ILE A 809 -25.66 4.07 8.54
N ALA A 810 -24.49 4.68 8.64
CA ALA A 810 -23.89 5.51 7.62
C ALA A 810 -22.47 5.03 7.34
N ILE A 811 -22.08 5.06 6.07
CA ILE A 811 -20.73 4.77 5.62
C ILE A 811 -20.17 5.95 4.82
N ALA A 812 -18.86 6.10 4.80
CA ALA A 812 -18.20 7.06 3.91
C ALA A 812 -16.87 6.49 3.44
N LEU A 813 -16.68 6.43 2.12
CA LEU A 813 -15.42 6.03 1.53
C LEU A 813 -14.53 7.25 1.30
N LEU A 814 -13.27 7.16 1.72
CA LEU A 814 -12.33 8.27 1.70
C LEU A 814 -11.07 7.85 0.96
N ARG A 815 -10.75 8.55 -0.12
CA ARG A 815 -9.50 8.34 -0.86
C ARG A 815 -8.44 9.21 -0.20
N THR A 816 -7.48 8.58 0.47
CA THR A 816 -6.35 9.28 1.08
C THR A 816 -5.06 8.95 0.36
N ALA A 817 -4.02 9.77 0.57
CA ALA A 817 -2.67 9.40 0.18
C ALA A 817 -2.23 8.06 0.77
N GLU A 818 -2.84 7.55 1.85
CA GLU A 818 -2.49 6.26 2.44
C GLU A 818 -3.33 5.07 1.92
N GLY A 819 -4.19 5.29 0.93
CA GLY A 819 -5.16 4.31 0.40
C GLY A 819 -6.60 4.69 0.72
N MET A 820 -7.54 3.79 0.41
CA MET A 820 -8.95 3.96 0.75
C MET A 820 -9.20 3.68 2.24
N LEU A 821 -9.93 4.58 2.89
CA LEU A 821 -10.46 4.40 4.22
C LEU A 821 -11.98 4.31 4.13
N LEU A 822 -12.56 3.34 4.82
CA LEU A 822 -14.00 3.24 5.02
C LEU A 822 -14.31 3.69 6.44
N TYR A 823 -14.98 4.84 6.56
CA TYR A 823 -15.61 5.25 7.79
C TYR A 823 -16.97 4.54 7.89
N GLU A 824 -17.27 3.98 9.05
CA GLU A 824 -18.55 3.33 9.30
C GLU A 824 -19.08 3.73 10.68
N SER A 825 -20.27 4.33 10.71
CA SER A 825 -20.94 4.62 11.96
C SER A 825 -21.40 3.34 12.66
N GLY A 826 -21.29 3.29 13.98
CA GLY A 826 -21.48 2.04 14.74
C GLY A 826 -22.57 2.07 15.80
N PHE A 827 -23.30 3.19 15.93
CA PHE A 827 -24.29 3.44 16.99
C PHE A 827 -23.75 3.01 18.38
N ASP A 828 -24.21 1.90 18.95
CA ASP A 828 -23.78 1.37 20.26
C ASP A 828 -22.33 0.85 20.32
N ARG A 829 -21.73 0.54 19.16
CA ARG A 829 -20.34 0.05 19.07
C ARG A 829 -19.32 1.15 18.79
N GLY A 830 -19.81 2.37 18.58
CA GLY A 830 -19.03 3.51 18.14
C GLY A 830 -18.46 3.36 16.73
N ASP A 831 -18.12 4.49 16.14
CA ASP A 831 -17.68 4.58 14.75
C ASP A 831 -16.27 4.01 14.60
N ARG A 832 -15.98 3.51 13.40
CA ARG A 832 -14.68 2.90 13.09
C ARG A 832 -14.18 3.34 11.73
N VAL A 833 -12.87 3.29 11.54
CA VAL A 833 -12.20 3.53 10.26
C VAL A 833 -11.43 2.28 9.88
N LEU A 834 -11.83 1.66 8.78
CA LEU A 834 -11.15 0.52 8.17
C LEU A 834 -10.27 1.02 7.03
N ARG A 835 -8.99 0.69 7.06
CA ARG A 835 -8.12 0.89 5.90
C ARG A 835 -8.30 -0.28 4.96
N LEU A 836 -8.90 0.00 3.81
CA LEU A 836 -9.10 -0.99 2.77
C LEU A 836 -7.77 -1.28 2.08
N ALA A 837 -7.60 -2.53 1.65
CA ALA A 837 -6.50 -2.88 0.79
C ALA A 837 -6.61 -2.03 -0.48
N LYS A 838 -5.65 -1.12 -0.71
CA LYS A 838 -5.58 -0.38 -1.98
C LYS A 838 -5.43 -1.40 -3.09
N SER A 839 -6.49 -1.63 -3.84
CA SER A 839 -6.36 -2.12 -5.18
C SER A 839 -5.63 -1.11 -6.04
N ALA A 840 -4.91 -1.63 -7.00
CA ALA A 840 -3.84 -0.89 -7.61
C ALA A 840 -4.26 -0.09 -8.85
N ASP A 841 -5.55 0.15 -9.09
CA ASP A 841 -5.99 0.89 -10.28
C ASP A 841 -6.79 2.19 -10.07
N GLY A 842 -6.72 2.77 -8.86
CA GLY A 842 -7.01 4.19 -8.62
C GLY A 842 -5.91 5.14 -9.12
N GLU A 843 -5.80 5.33 -10.44
CA GLU A 843 -5.40 6.61 -11.05
C GLU A 843 -6.67 7.24 -11.65
N GLY A 844 -7.17 8.24 -10.93
CA GLY A 844 -8.08 9.30 -11.37
C GLY A 844 -7.69 10.55 -10.59
#